data_AF-A0A438N4N4-F1
#
_entry.id   AF-A0A438N4N4-F1
#
_cell.length_a   1.000
_cell.length_b   1.000
_cell.length_c   1.000
_cell.angle_alpha   90.00
_cell.angle_beta   90.00
_cell.angle_gamma   90.00
#
_symmetry.space_group_name_H-M   'P 1'
#
loop_
_entity.id
_entity.type
_entity.pdbx_description
1 polymer ?
#
loop_
_entity_poly.entity_id
_entity_poly.type
_entity_poly.pdbx_seq_one_letter_code
_entity_poly.pdbx_strand_id
1 'polypeptide(L)'
;MATVVVQQQQSAIRQSTPPPLGPTLTLNRPSTPVPNKHLPYCPPGPIPSQSQITPPNSPPLHKIVQKPSSLLHPPTAYQKLCNSPPIYGISAKELAEALNHHSSQPLPNPASVFPWLHGLHPDNHIQLAFFVARKRSLRKVPKCLRSITIIKAGGDLSRSRIKGAVAPDEILNLSESNGKGFLDCDPPEGFSVRNFHIQAAKMALVSDIVIYGDEDTDHRIIKSVAERTAAVQKKWRRELESTGQSPETFNTFLLMQPFEDFEQDHPELVAVDSNGKSTEHTLDFLQQERREMCAMSKASEITQGFFQGPSPGPFTIPTSSMDDPTFDLYVEASDHASLPDDKLLATKLKQLEDRDDDEPVHLSFPSSGSILPPSWSQTEVDGILRMCRWLYNVTHHVKPVARTKDRDGNIQMTDFSPSRRVLLHCADGYTETSMLAVAYFMYAECLPLHEAWIRLHCDKKRNFFAYPSDVALLKAIQERILRESPRSAEMTLPLEKPPAWLSKLDGSLPSRILPYMYLGNLTHANNPEMLRLLGIRRILSVGEPVSWTDAEVKSWGRENVMMVDRVQDNGIDELTTEMERCLDFIRRGKSDGTATLVHCRVGVSRSATICIAEVMASQGLSFPRAYCFVRARRLNVIIQPHLRFVYELMKWDDQLQTSRGEQVKRELDWAVVAREIAAMNRPYART
;
A
#
# COMPACT_ATOMS: atom_id res chain seq x y z
N MET A 1 59.58 -9.90 -30.36
CA MET A 1 58.50 -9.73 -31.34
C MET A 1 57.25 -10.41 -30.80
N ALA A 2 56.34 -9.62 -30.23
CA ALA A 2 55.00 -10.08 -29.88
C ALA A 2 54.06 -8.91 -30.10
N THR A 3 53.19 -9.11 -31.08
CA THR A 3 52.35 -8.11 -31.74
C THR A 3 51.19 -7.72 -30.84
N VAL A 4 51.00 -6.42 -30.68
CA VAL A 4 49.81 -5.80 -30.10
C VAL A 4 48.65 -5.97 -31.07
N VAL A 5 47.53 -6.56 -30.61
CA VAL A 5 46.24 -6.45 -31.29
C VAL A 5 45.20 -5.97 -30.28
N VAL A 6 44.72 -4.77 -30.56
CA VAL A 6 43.63 -4.05 -29.90
C VAL A 6 42.33 -4.76 -30.23
N GLN A 7 41.55 -5.15 -29.22
CA GLN A 7 40.15 -5.53 -29.40
C GLN A 7 39.28 -4.42 -28.81
N GLN A 8 38.60 -3.71 -29.71
CA GLN A 8 37.63 -2.66 -29.43
C GLN A 8 36.53 -3.20 -28.50
N GLN A 9 36.41 -2.62 -27.31
CA GLN A 9 35.21 -2.74 -26.50
C GLN A 9 34.10 -1.91 -27.15
N GLN A 10 33.18 -2.58 -27.85
CA GLN A 10 31.85 -2.04 -28.08
C GLN A 10 31.18 -1.89 -26.72
N SER A 11 31.03 -0.65 -26.28
CA SER A 11 30.24 -0.29 -25.10
C SER A 11 28.76 -0.52 -25.40
N ALA A 12 28.31 -1.77 -25.20
CA ALA A 12 26.89 -2.05 -25.12
C ALA A 12 26.32 -1.30 -23.91
N ILE A 13 25.35 -0.44 -24.20
CA ILE A 13 24.53 0.30 -23.23
C ILE A 13 23.95 -0.73 -22.25
N ARG A 14 24.53 -0.83 -21.05
CA ARG A 14 23.90 -1.54 -19.94
C ARG A 14 22.79 -0.66 -19.41
N GLN A 15 21.59 -0.83 -19.98
CA GLN A 15 20.36 -0.46 -19.29
C GLN A 15 20.33 -1.21 -17.95
N SER A 16 20.36 -0.48 -16.84
CA SER A 16 20.01 -1.03 -15.53
C SER A 16 18.48 -1.02 -15.40
N THR A 17 17.80 -1.72 -16.29
CA THR A 17 16.47 -2.24 -16.00
C THR A 17 16.68 -3.36 -14.97
N PRO A 18 15.99 -3.34 -13.81
CA PRO A 18 15.72 -4.61 -13.16
C PRO A 18 15.01 -5.49 -14.21
N PRO A 19 15.25 -6.81 -14.28
CA PRO A 19 14.38 -7.66 -15.07
C PRO A 19 12.93 -7.40 -14.62
N PRO A 20 11.93 -7.55 -15.51
CA PRO A 20 10.55 -7.56 -15.05
C PRO A 20 10.50 -8.53 -13.87
N LEU A 21 10.06 -8.04 -12.70
CA LEU A 21 9.78 -8.91 -11.57
C LEU A 21 8.68 -9.84 -12.04
N GLY A 22 9.06 -11.03 -12.51
CA GLY A 22 8.12 -12.09 -12.83
C GLY A 22 7.30 -12.41 -11.58
N PRO A 23 6.05 -12.85 -11.70
CA PRO A 23 5.20 -13.13 -10.54
C PRO A 23 5.60 -14.40 -9.77
N THR A 24 6.83 -14.88 -9.93
CA THR A 24 7.33 -16.11 -9.33
C THR A 24 7.55 -15.91 -7.83
N LEU A 25 6.50 -16.20 -7.06
CA LEU A 25 6.52 -16.44 -5.62
C LEU A 25 7.33 -17.70 -5.31
N THR A 26 8.65 -17.65 -5.46
CA THR A 26 9.54 -18.61 -4.81
C THR A 26 9.96 -18.04 -3.46
N LEU A 27 9.70 -18.81 -2.40
CA LEU A 27 9.89 -18.46 -0.99
C LEU A 27 11.35 -18.15 -0.56
N ASN A 28 12.32 -18.04 -1.47
CA ASN A 28 13.75 -18.01 -1.13
C ASN A 28 14.61 -17.05 -1.98
N ARG A 29 14.25 -15.78 -2.14
CA ARG A 29 15.21 -14.74 -2.55
C ARG A 29 15.09 -13.47 -1.71
N PRO A 30 16.21 -12.90 -1.23
CA PRO A 30 16.19 -11.62 -0.54
C PRO A 30 15.92 -10.51 -1.58
N SER A 31 14.75 -9.87 -1.49
CA SER A 31 14.49 -8.61 -2.18
C SER A 31 15.35 -7.51 -1.55
N THR A 32 15.81 -6.56 -2.37
CA THR A 32 16.38 -5.30 -1.86
C THR A 32 15.38 -4.66 -0.88
N PRO A 33 15.82 -4.29 0.34
CA PRO A 33 14.89 -3.78 1.35
C PRO A 33 14.36 -2.41 0.90
N VAL A 34 13.04 -2.28 0.78
CA VAL A 34 12.41 -0.96 0.76
C VAL A 34 12.75 -0.29 2.10
N PRO A 35 13.22 0.97 2.15
CA PRO A 35 13.89 1.53 3.34
C PRO A 35 12.99 1.73 4.58
N ASN A 36 11.73 1.32 4.55
CA ASN A 36 10.82 1.37 5.70
C ASN A 36 11.07 0.21 6.69
N LYS A 37 12.28 0.13 7.25
CA LYS A 37 12.69 -0.87 8.28
C LYS A 37 12.06 -0.68 9.66
N HIS A 38 10.94 0.02 9.75
CA HIS A 38 10.19 0.20 10.98
C HIS A 38 8.70 0.02 10.72
N LEU A 39 8.21 -1.23 10.74
CA LEU A 39 6.83 -1.44 11.19
C LEU A 39 6.81 -1.03 12.67
N PRO A 40 6.10 0.04 13.07
CA PRO A 40 5.93 0.31 14.47
C PRO A 40 5.19 -0.88 15.09
N TYR A 41 5.82 -1.52 16.07
CA TYR A 41 5.14 -2.49 16.92
C TYR A 41 3.96 -1.76 17.56
N CYS A 42 2.75 -2.11 17.13
CA CYS A 42 1.52 -1.69 17.78
C CYS A 42 1.22 -2.75 18.84
N PRO A 43 1.67 -2.58 20.11
CA PRO A 43 1.30 -3.51 21.16
C PRO A 43 -0.23 -3.58 21.21
N PRO A 44 -0.82 -4.73 21.57
CA PRO A 44 -2.27 -4.92 21.67
C PRO A 44 -2.98 -4.05 22.74
N GLY A 45 -2.35 -2.96 23.19
CA GLY A 45 -2.70 -2.25 24.41
C GLY A 45 -2.22 -3.03 25.64
N PRO A 46 -2.31 -2.43 26.84
CA PRO A 46 -2.14 -3.16 28.08
C PRO A 46 -3.20 -4.29 28.15
N ILE A 47 -2.81 -5.43 28.71
CA ILE A 47 -3.77 -6.46 29.13
C ILE A 47 -4.77 -5.74 30.04
N PRO A 48 -6.09 -5.84 29.79
CA PRO A 48 -7.08 -5.25 30.67
C PRO A 48 -6.76 -5.66 32.11
N SER A 49 -6.66 -4.68 33.02
CA SER A 49 -6.61 -4.98 34.44
C SER A 49 -7.79 -5.92 34.74
N GLN A 50 -7.56 -6.94 35.58
CA GLN A 50 -8.54 -7.96 35.98
C GLN A 50 -9.76 -7.39 36.75
N SER A 51 -10.26 -6.22 36.36
CA SER A 51 -11.64 -5.84 36.61
C SER A 51 -12.53 -6.83 35.86
N GLN A 52 -13.37 -7.53 36.63
CA GLN A 52 -14.41 -8.41 36.13
C GLN A 52 -15.43 -7.59 35.31
N ILE A 53 -15.09 -7.27 34.07
CA ILE A 53 -16.06 -6.75 33.11
C ILE A 53 -16.78 -7.98 32.55
N THR A 54 -17.75 -8.48 33.29
CA THR A 54 -18.81 -9.31 32.72
C THR A 54 -19.47 -8.48 31.62
N PRO A 55 -19.39 -8.88 30.33
CA PRO A 55 -20.15 -8.17 29.31
C PRO A 55 -21.64 -8.26 29.68
N PRO A 56 -22.43 -7.19 29.52
CA PRO A 56 -23.85 -7.26 29.78
C PRO A 56 -24.46 -8.36 28.88
N ASN A 57 -25.18 -9.29 29.51
CA ASN A 57 -25.98 -10.30 28.82
C ASN A 57 -27.01 -9.58 27.95
N SER A 58 -26.67 -9.38 26.68
CA SER A 58 -27.66 -9.06 25.66
C SER A 58 -28.35 -10.37 25.30
N PRO A 59 -29.70 -10.46 25.38
CA PRO A 59 -30.40 -11.68 24.97
C PRO A 59 -30.12 -11.94 23.49
N PRO A 60 -29.97 -13.21 23.05
CA PRO A 60 -29.77 -13.50 21.65
C PRO A 60 -31.07 -13.15 20.90
N LEU A 61 -31.06 -12.03 20.18
CA LEU A 61 -31.94 -11.87 19.04
C LEU A 61 -31.59 -13.03 18.10
N HIS A 62 -32.41 -14.08 18.09
CA HIS A 62 -32.43 -15.15 17.11
C HIS A 62 -32.76 -14.55 15.72
N LYS A 63 -31.90 -13.70 15.17
CA LYS A 63 -31.86 -13.47 13.74
C LYS A 63 -31.25 -14.74 13.15
N ILE A 64 -32.06 -15.49 12.43
CA ILE A 64 -31.62 -16.64 11.64
C ILE A 64 -30.42 -16.16 10.82
N VAL A 65 -29.21 -16.65 11.15
CA VAL A 65 -28.01 -16.34 10.38
C VAL A 65 -28.22 -17.00 9.02
N GLN A 66 -28.57 -16.20 8.01
CA GLN A 66 -28.71 -16.69 6.65
C GLN A 66 -27.34 -17.18 6.19
N LYS A 67 -27.27 -18.48 5.96
CA LYS A 67 -26.07 -19.15 5.49
C LYS A 67 -25.87 -18.82 4.01
N PRO A 68 -24.64 -18.58 3.54
CA PRO A 68 -24.42 -18.40 2.11
C PRO A 68 -24.82 -19.67 1.36
N SER A 69 -25.59 -19.49 0.29
CA SER A 69 -25.91 -20.57 -0.66
C SER A 69 -24.68 -20.86 -1.54
N SER A 70 -24.55 -22.07 -2.07
CA SER A 70 -23.47 -22.41 -3.00
C SER A 70 -24.07 -23.12 -4.20
N LEU A 71 -23.72 -22.68 -5.42
CA LEU A 71 -24.13 -23.38 -6.64
C LEU A 71 -23.46 -24.75 -6.75
N LEU A 72 -22.29 -24.93 -6.12
CA LEU A 72 -21.58 -26.21 -6.04
C LEU A 72 -22.23 -27.21 -5.07
N HIS A 73 -23.36 -26.85 -4.46
CA HIS A 73 -24.06 -27.68 -3.48
C HIS A 73 -25.57 -27.78 -3.79
N PRO A 74 -26.15 -29.00 -3.88
CA PRO A 74 -25.54 -30.31 -3.67
C PRO A 74 -24.66 -30.75 -4.86
N PRO A 75 -23.62 -31.56 -4.63
CA PRO A 75 -22.68 -31.96 -5.69
C PRO A 75 -23.28 -32.98 -6.69
N THR A 76 -24.48 -33.51 -6.42
CA THR A 76 -25.16 -34.51 -7.26
C THR A 76 -25.58 -33.97 -8.62
N ALA A 77 -25.59 -32.64 -8.80
CA ALA A 77 -25.85 -32.02 -10.09
C ALA A 77 -24.67 -32.16 -11.07
N TYR A 78 -23.48 -32.53 -10.58
CA TYR A 78 -22.23 -32.56 -11.35
C TYR A 78 -21.80 -33.99 -11.67
N GLN A 79 -21.08 -34.16 -12.79
CA GLN A 79 -20.55 -35.47 -13.18
C GLN A 79 -19.57 -35.99 -12.13
N LYS A 80 -19.83 -37.17 -11.57
CA LYS A 80 -18.89 -37.81 -10.64
C LYS A 80 -17.76 -38.50 -11.41
N LEU A 81 -16.53 -38.06 -11.18
CA LEU A 81 -15.31 -38.57 -11.83
C LEU A 81 -14.63 -39.68 -11.00
N CYS A 82 -14.68 -39.57 -9.68
CA CYS A 82 -14.14 -40.56 -8.75
C CYS A 82 -15.16 -40.87 -7.65
N ASN A 83 -15.22 -42.12 -7.18
CA ASN A 83 -16.16 -42.55 -6.16
C ASN A 83 -15.60 -42.44 -4.73
N SER A 84 -14.30 -42.69 -4.54
CA SER A 84 -13.70 -42.73 -3.20
C SER A 84 -12.24 -42.27 -3.21
N PRO A 85 -11.95 -41.06 -2.69
CA PRO A 85 -12.91 -40.03 -2.26
C PRO A 85 -13.67 -39.42 -3.47
N PRO A 86 -14.90 -38.93 -3.26
CA PRO A 86 -15.71 -38.41 -4.36
C PRO A 86 -15.09 -37.14 -4.96
N ILE A 87 -14.96 -37.12 -6.28
CA ILE A 87 -14.50 -35.96 -7.06
C ILE A 87 -15.51 -35.73 -8.17
N TYR A 88 -15.87 -34.47 -8.41
CA TYR A 88 -16.85 -34.07 -9.41
C TYR A 88 -16.20 -33.22 -10.51
N GLY A 89 -16.66 -33.34 -11.75
CA GLY A 89 -16.25 -32.50 -12.86
C GLY A 89 -17.11 -31.25 -12.92
N ILE A 90 -16.49 -30.11 -13.19
CA ILE A 90 -17.17 -28.83 -13.41
C ILE A 90 -16.65 -28.17 -14.70
N SER A 91 -17.54 -27.51 -15.42
CA SER A 91 -17.19 -26.73 -16.60
C SER A 91 -16.69 -25.31 -16.25
N ALA A 92 -15.98 -24.67 -17.19
CA ALA A 92 -15.56 -23.27 -17.07
C ALA A 92 -16.73 -22.33 -16.72
N LYS A 93 -17.86 -22.46 -17.44
CA LYS A 93 -19.09 -21.70 -17.20
C LYS A 93 -19.64 -21.91 -15.79
N GLU A 94 -19.76 -23.16 -15.34
CA GLU A 94 -20.28 -23.47 -14.01
C GLU A 94 -19.37 -22.94 -12.90
N LEU A 95 -18.04 -22.97 -13.10
CA LEU A 95 -17.08 -22.36 -12.17
C LEU A 95 -17.27 -20.84 -12.13
N ALA A 96 -17.35 -20.19 -13.29
CA ALA A 96 -17.55 -18.75 -13.38
C ALA A 96 -18.87 -18.30 -12.73
N GLU A 97 -19.97 -19.04 -12.96
CA GLU A 97 -21.26 -18.82 -12.30
C GLU A 97 -21.16 -19.01 -10.78
N ALA A 98 -20.46 -20.05 -10.31
CA ALA A 98 -20.25 -20.28 -8.89
C ALA A 98 -19.45 -19.17 -8.20
N LEU A 99 -18.40 -18.65 -8.84
CA LEU A 99 -17.59 -17.54 -8.32
C LEU A 99 -18.35 -16.21 -8.33
N ASN A 100 -19.11 -15.94 -9.41
CA ASN A 100 -19.98 -14.77 -9.48
C ASN A 100 -21.08 -14.82 -8.42
N HIS A 101 -21.72 -15.98 -8.23
CA HIS A 101 -22.71 -16.19 -7.18
C HIS A 101 -22.10 -15.99 -5.79
N HIS A 102 -20.93 -16.59 -5.52
CA HIS A 102 -20.26 -16.48 -4.23
C HIS A 102 -19.91 -15.03 -3.87
N SER A 103 -19.30 -14.29 -4.81
CA SER A 103 -18.95 -12.88 -4.61
C SER A 103 -20.17 -11.97 -4.45
N SER A 104 -21.35 -12.39 -4.93
CA SER A 104 -22.60 -11.62 -4.83
C SER A 104 -23.35 -11.74 -3.50
N GLN A 105 -22.94 -12.66 -2.62
CA GLN A 105 -23.62 -12.87 -1.35
C GLN A 105 -22.99 -12.06 -0.23
N PRO A 106 -23.75 -11.49 0.72
CA PRO A 106 -23.18 -10.69 1.79
C PRO A 106 -22.22 -11.49 2.68
N LEU A 107 -21.19 -10.84 3.21
CA LEU A 107 -20.33 -11.46 4.22
C LEU A 107 -21.11 -11.73 5.53
N PRO A 108 -20.82 -12.86 6.22
CA PRO A 108 -21.34 -13.12 7.55
C PRO A 108 -21.08 -11.97 8.55
N ASN A 109 -21.81 -11.97 9.66
CA ASN A 109 -21.53 -11.00 10.72
C ASN A 109 -20.14 -11.25 11.34
N PRO A 110 -19.29 -10.22 11.52
CA PRO A 110 -17.98 -10.37 12.19
C PRO A 110 -18.06 -11.14 13.51
N ALA A 111 -19.09 -10.91 14.33
CA ALA A 111 -19.29 -11.59 15.61
C ALA A 111 -19.56 -13.11 15.48
N SER A 112 -19.88 -13.59 14.28
CA SER A 112 -20.10 -15.01 14.00
C SER A 112 -18.83 -15.74 13.53
N VAL A 113 -17.79 -15.01 13.11
CA VAL A 113 -16.55 -15.57 12.53
C VAL A 113 -15.30 -15.24 13.35
N PHE A 114 -15.33 -14.17 14.15
CA PHE A 114 -14.31 -13.88 15.16
C PHE A 114 -14.75 -14.47 16.52
N PRO A 115 -13.83 -15.02 17.31
CA PRO A 115 -12.37 -14.97 17.17
C PRO A 115 -11.76 -16.10 16.32
N TRP A 116 -12.55 -16.99 15.72
CA TRP A 116 -12.00 -18.13 14.96
C TRP A 116 -10.99 -17.68 13.90
N LEU A 117 -11.31 -16.66 13.09
CA LEU A 117 -10.40 -16.12 12.07
C LEU A 117 -9.07 -15.55 12.63
N HIS A 118 -8.95 -15.25 13.93
CA HIS A 118 -7.66 -14.81 14.50
C HIS A 118 -6.62 -15.93 14.56
N GLY A 119 -7.03 -17.19 14.38
CA GLY A 119 -6.17 -18.36 14.50
C GLY A 119 -6.04 -18.80 15.95
N LEU A 120 -6.68 -19.90 16.33
CA LEU A 120 -6.84 -20.31 17.72
C LEU A 120 -6.23 -21.70 17.93
N HIS A 121 -4.91 -21.79 17.72
CA HIS A 121 -4.16 -23.03 17.90
C HIS A 121 -4.33 -23.56 19.33
N PRO A 122 -4.54 -24.88 19.53
CA PRO A 122 -4.73 -25.47 20.86
C PRO A 122 -3.61 -25.17 21.86
N ASP A 123 -2.37 -25.12 21.38
CA ASP A 123 -1.17 -24.90 22.20
C ASP A 123 -0.86 -23.41 22.44
N ASN A 124 -1.54 -22.50 21.73
CA ASN A 124 -1.33 -21.07 21.89
C ASN A 124 -2.10 -20.52 23.09
N HIS A 125 -1.57 -20.77 24.29
CA HIS A 125 -2.21 -20.36 25.53
C HIS A 125 -2.41 -18.84 25.65
N ILE A 126 -1.54 -18.02 25.05
CA ILE A 126 -1.62 -16.55 25.10
C ILE A 126 -2.83 -16.07 24.29
N GLN A 127 -2.92 -16.47 23.02
CA GLN A 127 -4.00 -16.07 22.13
C GLN A 127 -5.36 -16.64 22.58
N LEU A 128 -5.36 -17.89 23.09
CA LEU A 128 -6.55 -18.50 23.67
C LEU A 128 -7.01 -17.81 24.96
N ALA A 129 -6.09 -17.45 25.88
CA ALA A 129 -6.45 -16.75 27.10
C ALA A 129 -7.12 -15.41 26.79
N PHE A 130 -6.62 -14.69 25.77
CA PHE A 130 -7.13 -13.40 25.35
C PHE A 130 -8.52 -13.50 24.70
N PHE A 131 -8.69 -14.32 23.67
CA PHE A 131 -9.93 -14.35 22.89
C PHE A 131 -11.01 -15.28 23.44
N VAL A 132 -10.60 -16.35 24.12
CA VAL A 132 -11.49 -17.45 24.46
C VAL A 132 -11.87 -17.41 25.94
N ALA A 133 -11.03 -16.88 26.83
CA ALA A 133 -11.30 -16.63 28.26
C ALA A 133 -12.29 -17.65 28.91
N ARG A 134 -12.09 -18.96 28.63
CA ARG A 134 -12.88 -20.15 29.06
C ARG A 134 -14.08 -20.61 28.20
N LYS A 135 -14.50 -19.89 27.16
CA LYS A 135 -15.55 -20.30 26.21
C LYS A 135 -15.02 -21.19 25.07
N ARG A 136 -14.71 -22.46 25.36
CA ARG A 136 -14.17 -23.43 24.36
C ARG A 136 -14.97 -23.53 23.06
N SER A 137 -16.26 -23.19 23.07
CA SER A 137 -17.12 -23.12 21.87
C SER A 137 -16.65 -22.13 20.82
N LEU A 138 -15.94 -21.05 21.20
CA LEU A 138 -15.43 -20.03 20.28
C LEU A 138 -14.28 -20.52 19.39
N ARG A 139 -13.72 -21.71 19.70
CA ARG A 139 -12.72 -22.39 18.86
C ARG A 139 -13.35 -23.20 17.73
N LYS A 140 -14.65 -23.46 17.80
CA LYS A 140 -15.34 -24.29 16.80
C LYS A 140 -15.41 -23.56 15.47
N VAL A 141 -15.38 -24.34 14.40
CA VAL A 141 -15.51 -23.82 13.04
C VAL A 141 -16.87 -23.13 12.88
N PRO A 142 -16.93 -21.87 12.42
CA PRO A 142 -18.19 -21.17 12.23
C PRO A 142 -19.09 -21.86 11.21
N LYS A 143 -20.33 -22.20 11.61
CA LYS A 143 -21.32 -22.86 10.73
C LYS A 143 -21.89 -21.95 9.63
N CYS A 144 -21.64 -20.65 9.71
CA CYS A 144 -22.09 -19.67 8.74
C CYS A 144 -21.13 -19.52 7.54
N LEU A 145 -20.01 -20.25 7.53
CA LEU A 145 -19.01 -20.19 6.46
C LEU A 145 -19.20 -21.35 5.47
N ARG A 146 -19.25 -21.00 4.19
CA ARG A 146 -19.06 -21.89 3.05
C ARG A 146 -18.41 -21.06 1.94
N SER A 147 -17.19 -21.40 1.56
CA SER A 147 -16.37 -20.65 0.60
C SER A 147 -16.04 -21.51 -0.63
N ILE A 148 -15.40 -20.91 -1.63
CA ILE A 148 -14.76 -21.61 -2.75
C ILE A 148 -13.25 -21.38 -2.64
N THR A 149 -12.45 -22.44 -2.74
CA THR A 149 -10.99 -22.36 -2.80
C THR A 149 -10.54 -22.97 -4.11
N ILE A 150 -9.71 -22.24 -4.87
CA ILE A 150 -9.21 -22.70 -6.17
C ILE A 150 -7.73 -23.07 -6.03
N ILE A 151 -7.36 -24.29 -6.41
CA ILE A 151 -5.98 -24.77 -6.38
C ILE A 151 -5.48 -24.96 -7.81
N LYS A 152 -4.35 -24.32 -8.14
CA LYS A 152 -3.61 -24.60 -9.38
C LYS A 152 -2.68 -25.78 -9.13
N ALA A 153 -2.95 -26.93 -9.72
CA ALA A 153 -2.26 -28.18 -9.40
C ALA A 153 -0.74 -28.14 -9.64
N GLY A 154 -0.28 -27.42 -10.68
CA GLY A 154 1.14 -27.26 -10.99
C GLY A 154 1.91 -26.36 -10.01
N GLY A 155 1.24 -25.62 -9.12
CA GLY A 155 1.85 -24.78 -8.09
C GLY A 155 2.48 -23.47 -8.58
N ASP A 156 2.90 -23.37 -9.84
CA ASP A 156 3.39 -22.11 -10.39
C ASP A 156 2.25 -21.12 -10.63
N LEU A 157 2.15 -20.10 -9.78
CA LEU A 157 1.16 -19.03 -9.85
C LEU A 157 1.60 -17.83 -10.71
N SER A 158 2.78 -17.90 -11.33
CA SER A 158 3.32 -16.82 -12.17
C SER A 158 2.76 -16.81 -13.60
N ARG A 159 1.94 -17.80 -13.94
CA ARG A 159 1.19 -17.87 -15.19
C ARG A 159 -0.10 -18.64 -15.00
N SER A 160 -1.03 -18.48 -15.93
CA SER A 160 -2.27 -19.26 -16.01
C SER A 160 -3.03 -19.29 -14.68
N ARG A 161 -3.20 -18.12 -14.05
CA ARG A 161 -3.72 -18.01 -12.69
C ARG A 161 -5.16 -17.49 -12.71
N ILE A 162 -6.11 -18.35 -12.38
CA ILE A 162 -7.48 -17.94 -12.04
C ILE A 162 -7.45 -17.06 -10.78
N LYS A 163 -8.28 -16.02 -10.76
CA LYS A 163 -8.44 -15.08 -9.65
C LYS A 163 -8.67 -15.81 -8.32
N GLY A 164 -7.81 -15.51 -7.34
CA GLY A 164 -7.85 -16.13 -6.02
C GLY A 164 -7.25 -17.55 -5.94
N ALA A 165 -6.73 -18.10 -7.04
CA ALA A 165 -6.06 -19.39 -7.02
C ALA A 165 -4.77 -19.36 -6.17
N VAL A 166 -4.54 -20.48 -5.50
CA VAL A 166 -3.39 -20.74 -4.62
C VAL A 166 -2.65 -22.01 -5.05
N ALA A 167 -1.39 -22.13 -4.65
CA ALA A 167 -0.61 -23.33 -4.87
C ALA A 167 -1.02 -24.45 -3.88
N PRO A 168 -0.81 -25.74 -4.20
CA PRO A 168 -1.20 -26.84 -3.33
C PRO A 168 -0.53 -26.79 -1.95
N ASP A 169 0.73 -26.35 -1.89
CA ASP A 169 1.53 -26.21 -0.67
C ASP A 169 1.17 -24.98 0.18
N GLU A 170 0.30 -24.09 -0.31
CA GLU A 170 -0.29 -23.01 0.51
C GLU A 170 -1.46 -23.51 1.36
N ILE A 171 -1.99 -24.71 1.08
CA ILE A 171 -3.22 -25.25 1.71
C ILE A 171 -3.03 -26.66 2.27
N LEU A 172 -2.28 -27.52 1.58
CA LEU A 172 -2.11 -28.93 1.91
C LEU A 172 -0.73 -29.19 2.50
N ASN A 173 -0.68 -30.03 3.54
CA ASN A 173 0.58 -30.56 4.01
C ASN A 173 1.10 -31.61 3.01
N LEU A 174 2.16 -31.24 2.29
CA LEU A 174 2.81 -32.10 1.30
C LEU A 174 3.89 -33.01 1.91
N SER A 175 4.31 -32.78 3.15
CA SER A 175 5.30 -33.61 3.85
C SER A 175 4.73 -35.01 4.12
N GLU A 176 5.56 -36.03 3.88
CA GLU A 176 5.22 -37.42 4.22
C GLU A 176 5.41 -37.73 5.71
N SER A 177 6.22 -36.93 6.42
CA SER A 177 6.63 -37.16 7.82
C SER A 177 5.62 -36.65 8.86
N ASN A 178 4.93 -35.54 8.60
CA ASN A 178 4.01 -34.90 9.57
C ASN A 178 2.52 -35.20 9.30
N GLY A 179 2.24 -36.22 8.50
CA GLY A 179 0.89 -36.67 8.18
C GLY A 179 0.22 -35.90 7.05
N LYS A 180 -0.43 -36.64 6.14
CA LYS A 180 -1.24 -36.08 5.05
C LYS A 180 -2.47 -35.36 5.64
N GLY A 181 -2.66 -34.08 5.33
CA GLY A 181 -3.71 -33.22 5.90
C GLY A 181 -3.74 -31.82 5.30
N PHE A 182 -4.65 -30.97 5.78
CA PHE A 182 -4.55 -29.52 5.58
C PHE A 182 -3.34 -29.00 6.36
N LEU A 183 -2.82 -27.84 5.97
CA LEU A 183 -1.82 -27.13 6.76
C LEU A 183 -2.43 -26.68 8.08
N ASP A 184 -1.73 -26.98 9.17
CA ASP A 184 -2.00 -26.31 10.45
C ASP A 184 -1.38 -24.92 10.40
N CYS A 185 -2.24 -23.94 10.10
CA CYS A 185 -1.83 -22.57 9.87
C CYS A 185 -2.03 -21.69 11.11
N ASP A 186 -2.73 -22.17 12.14
CA ASP A 186 -2.93 -21.38 13.36
C ASP A 186 -1.60 -21.29 14.14
N PRO A 187 -1.10 -20.09 14.49
CA PRO A 187 0.20 -19.98 15.15
C PRO A 187 0.20 -20.67 16.52
N PRO A 188 1.13 -21.60 16.79
CA PRO A 188 1.18 -22.32 18.07
C PRO A 188 1.64 -21.44 19.23
N GLU A 189 2.30 -20.32 18.94
CA GLU A 189 2.86 -19.40 19.93
C GLU A 189 2.62 -17.93 19.52
N GLY A 190 2.84 -17.03 20.47
CA GLY A 190 2.74 -15.58 20.27
C GLY A 190 1.30 -15.05 20.24
N PHE A 191 1.18 -13.74 20.03
CA PHE A 191 -0.10 -13.04 19.94
C PHE A 191 -0.13 -12.15 18.71
N SER A 192 -1.17 -12.28 17.88
CA SER A 192 -1.35 -11.45 16.71
C SER A 192 -2.81 -11.33 16.30
N VAL A 193 -3.29 -10.10 16.20
CA VAL A 193 -4.61 -9.75 15.63
C VAL A 193 -4.54 -9.56 14.10
N ARG A 194 -3.37 -9.83 13.49
CA ARG A 194 -3.02 -9.55 12.09
C ARG A 194 -2.54 -10.80 11.36
N ASN A 195 -3.06 -11.96 11.70
CA ASN A 195 -2.73 -13.23 11.04
C ASN A 195 -3.35 -13.32 9.63
N PHE A 196 -3.03 -12.37 8.74
CA PHE A 196 -3.51 -12.35 7.36
C PHE A 196 -2.97 -13.53 6.55
N HIS A 197 -1.74 -13.93 6.82
CA HIS A 197 -1.04 -15.00 6.10
C HIS A 197 -1.69 -16.39 6.24
N ILE A 198 -2.48 -16.62 7.30
CA ILE A 198 -3.11 -17.93 7.57
C ILE A 198 -4.48 -18.06 6.90
N GLN A 199 -5.08 -16.95 6.45
CA GLN A 199 -6.50 -16.91 6.11
C GLN A 199 -6.86 -17.77 4.89
N ALA A 200 -5.98 -17.88 3.89
CA ALA A 200 -6.22 -18.73 2.72
C ALA A 200 -6.34 -20.22 3.11
N ALA A 201 -5.36 -20.74 3.86
CA ALA A 201 -5.39 -22.09 4.40
C ALA A 201 -6.58 -22.32 5.34
N LYS A 202 -6.87 -21.34 6.20
CA LYS A 202 -7.98 -21.44 7.16
C LYS A 202 -9.34 -21.48 6.49
N MET A 203 -9.56 -20.66 5.45
CA MET A 203 -10.80 -20.67 4.68
C MET A 203 -10.97 -21.95 3.87
N ALA A 204 -9.89 -22.59 3.41
CA ALA A 204 -9.97 -23.88 2.71
C ALA A 204 -10.58 -25.00 3.58
N LEU A 205 -10.48 -24.92 4.91
CA LEU A 205 -11.12 -25.86 5.85
C LEU A 205 -12.66 -25.83 5.77
N VAL A 206 -13.23 -24.77 5.19
CA VAL A 206 -14.67 -24.50 5.04
C VAL A 206 -15.06 -24.19 3.59
N SER A 207 -14.31 -24.72 2.62
CA SER A 207 -14.53 -24.46 1.19
C SER A 207 -14.87 -25.71 0.40
N ASP A 208 -15.74 -25.56 -0.61
CA ASP A 208 -15.68 -26.41 -1.80
C ASP A 208 -14.36 -26.09 -2.54
N ILE A 209 -13.59 -27.12 -2.90
CA ILE A 209 -12.26 -26.94 -3.48
C ILE A 209 -12.28 -27.30 -4.96
N VAL A 210 -11.92 -26.36 -5.82
CA VAL A 210 -11.84 -26.53 -7.26
C VAL A 210 -10.37 -26.63 -7.66
N ILE A 211 -10.05 -27.61 -8.51
CA ILE A 211 -8.69 -27.89 -8.96
C ILE A 211 -8.63 -27.76 -10.47
N TYR A 212 -7.57 -27.10 -10.96
CA TYR A 212 -7.29 -26.99 -12.38
C TYR A 212 -5.79 -27.10 -12.63
N GLY A 213 -5.40 -27.37 -13.87
CA GLY A 213 -4.02 -27.27 -14.35
C GLY A 213 -3.97 -26.40 -15.60
N ASP A 214 -2.77 -25.94 -15.95
CA ASP A 214 -2.46 -25.35 -17.24
C ASP A 214 -1.85 -26.40 -18.19
N GLU A 215 -1.56 -26.00 -19.42
CA GLU A 215 -0.96 -26.86 -20.46
C GLU A 215 0.37 -27.51 -20.03
N ASP A 216 1.13 -26.82 -19.19
CA ASP A 216 2.42 -27.29 -18.68
C ASP A 216 2.27 -28.29 -17.51
N THR A 217 1.07 -28.44 -16.94
CA THR A 217 0.83 -29.33 -15.79
C THR A 217 0.42 -30.74 -16.25
N ASP A 218 1.27 -31.75 -15.96
CA ASP A 218 0.96 -33.16 -16.23
C ASP A 218 -0.38 -33.57 -15.56
N HIS A 219 -1.27 -34.20 -16.34
CA HIS A 219 -2.57 -34.69 -15.87
C HIS A 219 -2.49 -35.62 -14.65
N ARG A 220 -1.38 -36.36 -14.48
CA ARG A 220 -1.11 -37.19 -13.30
C ARG A 220 -0.95 -36.34 -12.04
N ILE A 221 -0.35 -35.15 -12.15
CA ILE A 221 -0.22 -34.19 -11.05
C ILE A 221 -1.59 -33.65 -10.69
N ILE A 222 -2.38 -33.22 -11.69
CA ILE A 222 -3.75 -32.71 -11.49
C ILE A 222 -4.60 -33.76 -10.75
N LYS A 223 -4.61 -35.00 -11.23
CA LYS A 223 -5.34 -36.11 -10.62
C LYS A 223 -4.84 -36.40 -9.19
N SER A 224 -3.53 -36.42 -8.97
CA SER A 224 -2.93 -36.64 -7.65
C SER A 224 -3.32 -35.56 -6.64
N VAL A 225 -3.30 -34.29 -7.04
CA VAL A 225 -3.74 -33.16 -6.21
C VAL A 225 -5.24 -33.27 -5.91
N ALA A 226 -6.07 -33.68 -6.88
CA ALA A 226 -7.51 -33.89 -6.68
C ALA A 226 -7.84 -35.02 -5.70
N GLU A 227 -7.24 -36.20 -5.88
CA GLU A 227 -7.40 -37.34 -4.98
C GLU A 227 -6.90 -37.01 -3.57
N ARG A 228 -5.75 -36.34 -3.45
CA ARG A 228 -5.22 -35.90 -2.16
C ARG A 228 -6.15 -34.90 -1.48
N THR A 229 -6.61 -33.87 -2.19
CA THR A 229 -7.51 -32.85 -1.64
C THR A 229 -8.81 -33.47 -1.12
N ALA A 230 -9.44 -34.33 -1.92
CA ALA A 230 -10.67 -35.01 -1.53
C ALA A 230 -10.46 -35.96 -0.34
N ALA A 231 -9.30 -36.62 -0.25
CA ALA A 231 -8.95 -37.44 0.91
C ALA A 231 -8.73 -36.60 2.18
N VAL A 232 -8.09 -35.44 2.04
CA VAL A 232 -7.84 -34.49 3.13
C VAL A 232 -9.16 -33.90 3.66
N GLN A 233 -10.08 -33.45 2.79
CA GLN A 233 -11.41 -33.00 3.22
C GLN A 233 -12.17 -34.11 3.97
N LYS A 234 -12.14 -35.34 3.47
CA LYS A 234 -12.78 -36.50 4.12
C LYS A 234 -12.18 -36.79 5.50
N LYS A 235 -10.85 -36.70 5.63
CA LYS A 235 -10.13 -36.89 6.91
C LYS A 235 -10.49 -35.79 7.90
N TRP A 236 -10.39 -34.53 7.48
CA TRP A 236 -10.73 -33.35 8.29
C TRP A 236 -12.15 -33.41 8.85
N ARG A 237 -13.12 -33.81 8.01
CA ARG A 237 -14.50 -34.02 8.45
C ARG A 237 -14.61 -35.06 9.56
N ARG A 238 -13.96 -36.22 9.42
CA ARG A 238 -13.96 -37.28 10.45
C ARG A 238 -13.33 -36.79 11.76
N GLU A 239 -12.25 -36.01 11.68
CA GLU A 239 -11.62 -35.39 12.85
C GLU A 239 -12.60 -34.44 13.57
N LEU A 240 -13.31 -33.59 12.82
CA LEU A 240 -14.36 -32.72 13.38
C LEU A 240 -15.52 -33.51 14.01
N GLU A 241 -15.99 -34.57 13.36
CA GLU A 241 -17.02 -35.47 13.89
C GLU A 241 -16.57 -36.15 15.20
N SER A 242 -15.31 -36.61 15.25
CA SER A 242 -14.73 -37.23 16.45
C SER A 242 -14.62 -36.26 17.65
N THR A 243 -14.52 -34.95 17.38
CA THR A 243 -14.53 -33.90 18.42
C THR A 243 -15.93 -33.44 18.80
N GLY A 244 -16.98 -34.14 18.35
CA GLY A 244 -18.38 -33.82 18.66
C GLY A 244 -18.91 -32.60 17.91
N GLN A 245 -18.28 -32.23 16.79
CA GLN A 245 -18.81 -31.22 15.87
C GLN A 245 -19.66 -31.90 14.79
N SER A 246 -20.61 -31.15 14.23
CA SER A 246 -21.44 -31.59 13.11
C SER A 246 -20.99 -30.81 11.86
N PRO A 247 -19.83 -31.15 11.26
CA PRO A 247 -19.30 -30.39 10.13
C PRO A 247 -20.16 -30.57 8.88
N GLU A 248 -20.16 -29.53 8.06
CA GLU A 248 -20.78 -29.60 6.74
C GLU A 248 -19.95 -30.45 5.76
N THR A 249 -20.60 -30.95 4.72
CA THR A 249 -19.92 -31.60 3.60
C THR A 249 -19.42 -30.56 2.62
N PHE A 250 -18.10 -30.48 2.47
CA PHE A 250 -17.44 -29.79 1.36
C PHE A 250 -16.96 -30.81 0.33
N ASN A 251 -16.91 -30.40 -0.93
CA ASN A 251 -16.59 -31.30 -2.04
C ASN A 251 -15.37 -30.82 -2.83
N THR A 252 -14.74 -31.75 -3.54
CA THR A 252 -13.67 -31.47 -4.49
C THR A 252 -14.20 -31.52 -5.91
N PHE A 253 -13.88 -30.50 -6.68
CA PHE A 253 -14.22 -30.35 -8.09
C PHE A 253 -12.96 -30.28 -8.93
N LEU A 254 -13.02 -30.84 -10.15
CA LEU A 254 -11.99 -30.74 -11.16
C LEU A 254 -12.55 -29.92 -12.34
N LEU A 255 -11.87 -28.83 -12.71
CA LEU A 255 -12.17 -28.10 -13.92
C LEU A 255 -11.83 -28.99 -15.13
N MET A 256 -12.83 -29.23 -15.96
CA MET A 256 -12.74 -30.23 -17.04
C MET A 256 -12.04 -29.69 -18.29
N GLN A 257 -12.19 -28.39 -18.57
CA GLN A 257 -11.51 -27.72 -19.67
C GLN A 257 -10.08 -27.29 -19.28
N PRO A 258 -9.18 -27.17 -20.27
CA PRO A 258 -7.90 -26.52 -20.08
C PRO A 258 -8.04 -25.04 -19.65
N PHE A 259 -6.95 -24.48 -19.13
CA PHE A 259 -6.94 -23.10 -18.68
C PHE A 259 -7.18 -22.10 -19.83
N GLU A 260 -6.64 -22.35 -21.03
CA GLU A 260 -6.77 -21.43 -22.18
C GLU A 260 -8.24 -21.22 -22.58
N ASP A 261 -9.05 -22.29 -22.55
CA ASP A 261 -10.49 -22.20 -22.79
C ASP A 261 -11.17 -21.32 -21.73
N PHE A 262 -10.81 -21.50 -20.44
CA PHE A 262 -11.33 -20.67 -19.35
C PHE A 262 -10.91 -19.20 -19.50
N GLU A 263 -9.67 -18.96 -19.93
CA GLU A 263 -9.13 -17.63 -20.18
C GLU A 263 -9.85 -16.91 -21.32
N GLN A 264 -10.16 -17.62 -22.40
CA GLN A 264 -10.91 -17.08 -23.53
C GLN A 264 -12.36 -16.76 -23.15
N ASP A 265 -13.02 -17.67 -22.43
CA ASP A 265 -14.44 -17.55 -22.09
C ASP A 265 -14.70 -16.59 -20.92
N HIS A 266 -13.77 -16.50 -19.97
CA HIS A 266 -13.92 -15.76 -18.70
C HIS A 266 -12.67 -14.93 -18.34
N PRO A 267 -12.21 -14.00 -19.21
CA PRO A 267 -11.01 -13.20 -18.97
C PRO A 267 -11.12 -12.31 -17.70
N GLU A 268 -12.34 -11.99 -17.26
CA GLU A 268 -12.59 -11.22 -16.04
C GLU A 268 -12.29 -11.99 -14.73
N LEU A 269 -12.13 -13.31 -14.82
CA LEU A 269 -11.78 -14.19 -13.71
C LEU A 269 -10.33 -14.69 -13.78
N VAL A 270 -9.55 -14.22 -14.75
CA VAL A 270 -8.12 -14.51 -14.86
C VAL A 270 -7.32 -13.39 -14.21
N ALA A 271 -6.41 -13.74 -13.30
CA ALA A 271 -5.47 -12.80 -12.68
C ALA A 271 -4.16 -12.69 -13.45
N VAL A 272 -3.66 -13.81 -13.97
CA VAL A 272 -2.44 -13.87 -14.79
C VAL A 272 -2.72 -14.76 -15.99
N ASP A 273 -2.45 -14.25 -17.18
CA ASP A 273 -2.70 -14.95 -18.43
C ASP A 273 -1.76 -16.14 -18.65
N SER A 274 -2.02 -16.93 -19.69
CA SER A 274 -1.18 -18.05 -20.13
C SER A 274 0.28 -17.65 -20.42
N ASN A 275 0.53 -16.39 -20.78
CA ASN A 275 1.84 -15.82 -21.05
C ASN A 275 2.56 -15.27 -19.81
N GLY A 276 1.93 -15.32 -18.63
CA GLY A 276 2.50 -14.81 -17.38
C GLY A 276 2.33 -13.30 -17.16
N LYS A 277 1.45 -12.65 -17.92
CA LYS A 277 1.16 -11.22 -17.80
C LYS A 277 -0.10 -11.01 -16.96
N SER A 278 -0.03 -10.07 -16.02
CA SER A 278 -1.20 -9.67 -15.23
C SER A 278 -2.29 -9.06 -16.13
N THR A 279 -3.53 -9.49 -15.92
CA THR A 279 -4.68 -8.96 -16.67
C THR A 279 -5.14 -7.62 -16.10
N GLU A 280 -5.79 -6.78 -16.91
CA GLU A 280 -6.34 -5.52 -16.43
C GLU A 280 -7.69 -5.69 -15.69
N HIS A 281 -8.32 -6.86 -15.82
CA HIS A 281 -9.64 -7.15 -15.26
C HIS A 281 -9.60 -7.56 -13.79
N THR A 282 -8.48 -8.11 -13.32
CA THR A 282 -8.29 -8.49 -11.92
C THR A 282 -7.39 -7.50 -11.22
N LEU A 283 -7.77 -7.09 -10.01
CA LEU A 283 -6.98 -6.19 -9.19
C LEU A 283 -5.75 -6.91 -8.62
N ASP A 284 -4.57 -6.49 -9.06
CA ASP A 284 -3.30 -6.79 -8.39
C ASP A 284 -2.95 -5.68 -7.38
N PHE A 285 -2.70 -6.06 -6.14
CA PHE A 285 -2.50 -5.11 -5.04
C PHE A 285 -1.22 -4.29 -5.18
N LEU A 286 -0.13 -4.91 -5.64
CA LEU A 286 1.16 -4.23 -5.81
C LEU A 286 1.12 -3.27 -7.00
N GLN A 287 0.48 -3.70 -8.10
CA GLN A 287 0.26 -2.87 -9.27
C GLN A 287 -0.67 -1.70 -8.95
N GLN A 288 -1.77 -1.95 -8.23
CA GLN A 288 -2.69 -0.88 -7.81
C GLN A 288 -2.01 0.11 -6.87
N GLU A 289 -1.28 -0.35 -5.85
CA GLU A 289 -0.51 0.53 -4.96
C GLU A 289 0.47 1.39 -5.76
N ARG A 290 1.20 0.80 -6.72
CA ARG A 290 2.12 1.54 -7.59
C ARG A 290 1.40 2.56 -8.46
N ARG A 291 0.25 2.22 -9.07
CA ARG A 291 -0.58 3.16 -9.84
C ARG A 291 -1.01 4.34 -8.97
N GLU A 292 -1.45 4.08 -7.75
CA GLU A 292 -1.86 5.11 -6.79
C GLU A 292 -0.68 6.00 -6.37
N MET A 293 0.50 5.42 -6.13
CA MET A 293 1.73 6.16 -5.83
C MET A 293 2.09 7.09 -7.00
N CYS A 294 2.16 6.56 -8.23
CA CYS A 294 2.48 7.34 -9.43
C CYS A 294 1.46 8.45 -9.70
N ALA A 295 0.16 8.17 -9.53
CA ALA A 295 -0.89 9.17 -9.69
C ALA A 295 -0.78 10.29 -8.65
N MET A 296 -0.51 9.93 -7.40
CA MET A 296 -0.32 10.89 -6.31
C MET A 296 0.96 11.73 -6.48
N SER A 297 2.05 11.12 -6.94
CA SER A 297 3.35 11.77 -7.04
C SER A 297 3.65 12.37 -8.41
N LYS A 298 2.68 12.29 -9.35
CA LYS A 298 2.77 12.77 -10.74
C LYS A 298 3.64 14.02 -10.86
N ALA A 299 4.53 14.02 -11.85
CA ALA A 299 5.50 15.08 -12.06
C ALA A 299 4.82 16.45 -12.07
N SER A 300 5.25 17.32 -11.16
CA SER A 300 4.73 18.69 -11.05
C SER A 300 5.85 19.64 -10.64
N GLU A 301 5.79 20.86 -11.13
CA GLU A 301 6.77 21.89 -10.84
C GLU A 301 6.70 22.33 -9.37
N ILE A 302 7.84 22.32 -8.67
CA ILE A 302 7.93 22.83 -7.30
C ILE A 302 8.45 24.27 -7.29
N THR A 303 9.40 24.61 -8.15
CA THR A 303 9.90 25.97 -8.42
C THR A 303 10.35 26.05 -9.87
N GLN A 304 10.66 27.23 -10.39
CA GLN A 304 10.94 27.50 -11.80
C GLN A 304 11.86 26.43 -12.42
N GLY A 305 11.35 25.74 -13.45
CA GLY A 305 12.09 24.75 -14.23
C GLY A 305 12.39 23.44 -13.50
N PHE A 306 11.98 23.27 -12.24
CA PHE A 306 12.33 22.12 -11.40
C PHE A 306 11.08 21.36 -10.94
N PHE A 307 10.98 20.11 -11.40
CA PHE A 307 9.86 19.21 -11.20
C PHE A 307 10.26 18.07 -10.28
N GLN A 308 9.31 17.57 -9.50
CA GLN A 308 9.46 16.36 -8.69
C GLN A 308 8.42 15.34 -9.14
N GLY A 309 8.82 14.09 -9.37
CA GLY A 309 7.91 13.05 -9.81
C GLY A 309 8.48 11.62 -9.73
N PRO A 310 7.66 10.61 -10.04
CA PRO A 310 8.10 9.23 -10.10
C PRO A 310 9.01 8.99 -11.32
N SER A 311 9.85 7.95 -11.25
CA SER A 311 10.66 7.52 -12.40
C SER A 311 9.76 7.19 -13.61
N PRO A 312 10.20 7.51 -14.84
CA PRO A 312 9.51 7.09 -16.06
C PRO A 312 9.32 5.55 -16.11
N GLY A 313 8.15 5.11 -16.53
CA GLY A 313 7.75 3.71 -16.50
C GLY A 313 6.28 3.50 -16.88
N PRO A 314 5.77 2.26 -16.84
CA PRO A 314 4.46 1.90 -17.39
C PRO A 314 3.24 2.64 -16.80
N PHE A 315 3.37 3.20 -15.59
CA PHE A 315 2.30 3.95 -14.91
C PHE A 315 2.54 5.47 -14.88
N THR A 316 3.64 5.92 -15.44
CA THR A 316 4.05 7.34 -15.47
C THR A 316 4.15 7.87 -16.89
N ILE A 317 4.26 6.97 -17.88
CA ILE A 317 4.12 7.23 -19.31
C ILE A 317 2.62 7.13 -19.65
N PRO A 318 1.98 8.13 -20.27
CA PRO A 318 0.60 7.98 -20.71
C PRO A 318 0.50 6.99 -21.88
N THR A 319 -0.63 6.28 -21.95
CA THR A 319 -1.20 5.88 -23.25
C THR A 319 -1.52 7.15 -24.02
N SER A 320 -0.61 7.55 -24.93
CA SER A 320 -0.79 8.53 -26.02
C SER A 320 -1.42 9.89 -25.66
N SER A 321 -0.56 10.90 -25.42
CA SER A 321 -0.79 12.27 -25.89
C SER A 321 0.55 12.91 -26.27
N MET A 322 0.59 13.68 -27.36
CA MET A 322 1.78 14.40 -27.88
C MET A 322 2.36 15.47 -26.93
N ASP A 323 1.77 15.67 -25.76
CA ASP A 323 2.07 16.78 -24.83
C ASP A 323 2.80 16.34 -23.54
N ASP A 324 3.31 15.10 -23.46
CA ASP A 324 4.08 14.69 -22.27
C ASP A 324 5.50 15.28 -22.34
N PRO A 325 5.96 16.01 -21.31
CA PRO A 325 7.15 16.82 -21.45
C PRO A 325 8.42 15.98 -21.35
N THR A 326 9.18 15.91 -22.43
CA THR A 326 10.59 15.58 -22.36
C THR A 326 11.28 16.58 -21.40
N PHE A 327 11.90 16.06 -20.35
CA PHE A 327 12.75 16.87 -19.46
C PHE A 327 14.16 16.89 -20.03
N ASP A 328 14.86 18.02 -19.91
CA ASP A 328 16.23 18.16 -20.38
C ASP A 328 17.20 17.39 -19.49
N LEU A 329 16.90 17.35 -18.19
CA LEU A 329 17.71 16.71 -17.16
C LEU A 329 16.86 15.85 -16.23
N TYR A 330 17.28 14.62 -16.02
CA TYR A 330 16.76 13.71 -15.01
C TYR A 330 17.78 13.59 -13.88
N VAL A 331 17.34 13.88 -12.65
CA VAL A 331 18.11 13.69 -11.42
C VAL A 331 17.48 12.53 -10.66
N GLU A 332 18.13 11.37 -10.69
CA GLU A 332 17.72 10.19 -9.94
C GLU A 332 18.24 10.28 -8.49
N ALA A 333 17.32 10.21 -7.52
CA ALA A 333 17.70 10.06 -6.12
C ALA A 333 17.91 8.57 -5.79
N SER A 334 19.11 8.20 -5.33
CA SER A 334 19.48 6.79 -5.11
C SER A 334 20.44 6.61 -3.92
N ASP A 335 20.26 5.51 -3.17
CA ASP A 335 21.15 5.09 -2.08
C ASP A 335 22.60 4.83 -2.54
N HIS A 336 22.81 4.57 -3.83
CA HIS A 336 24.14 4.27 -4.40
C HIS A 336 24.84 5.49 -4.98
N ALA A 337 24.18 6.66 -4.98
CA ALA A 337 24.75 7.87 -5.55
C ALA A 337 25.74 8.55 -4.60
N SER A 338 26.79 9.12 -5.16
CA SER A 338 27.69 10.05 -4.46
C SER A 338 27.31 11.50 -4.74
N LEU A 339 27.69 12.42 -3.86
CA LEU A 339 27.53 13.85 -4.11
C LEU A 339 28.34 14.27 -5.35
N PRO A 340 27.77 15.08 -6.26
CA PRO A 340 28.45 15.47 -7.48
C PRO A 340 29.57 16.48 -7.22
N ASP A 341 30.71 16.28 -7.89
CA ASP A 341 31.83 17.22 -7.90
C ASP A 341 31.72 18.22 -9.07
N ASP A 342 32.56 19.26 -9.06
CA ASP A 342 32.52 20.32 -10.08
C ASP A 342 32.83 19.78 -11.49
N LYS A 343 33.66 18.73 -11.58
CA LYS A 343 34.02 18.09 -12.86
C LYS A 343 32.82 17.37 -13.48
N LEU A 344 32.07 16.61 -12.68
CA LEU A 344 30.86 15.92 -13.13
C LEU A 344 29.80 16.93 -13.56
N LEU A 345 29.54 17.96 -12.74
CA LEU A 345 28.54 18.98 -13.05
C LEU A 345 28.89 19.81 -14.30
N ALA A 346 30.17 20.13 -14.51
CA ALA A 346 30.64 20.78 -15.74
C ALA A 346 30.45 19.87 -16.97
N THR A 347 30.71 18.57 -16.82
CA THR A 347 30.48 17.59 -17.89
C THR A 347 29.00 17.50 -18.26
N LYS A 348 28.11 17.46 -17.25
CA LYS A 348 26.66 17.44 -17.46
C LYS A 348 26.13 18.75 -18.06
N LEU A 349 26.67 19.89 -17.65
CA LEU A 349 26.32 21.17 -18.26
C LEU A 349 26.71 21.22 -19.74
N LYS A 350 27.90 20.73 -20.08
CA LYS A 350 28.34 20.62 -21.48
C LYS A 350 27.43 19.68 -22.29
N GLN A 351 27.05 18.53 -21.73
CA GLN A 351 26.06 17.64 -22.36
C GLN A 351 24.73 18.33 -22.61
N LEU A 352 24.27 19.20 -21.70
CA LEU A 352 23.05 19.99 -21.87
C LEU A 352 23.20 21.16 -22.86
N GLU A 353 24.42 21.61 -23.17
CA GLU A 353 24.70 22.69 -24.12
C GLU A 353 24.94 22.19 -25.54
N ASP A 354 25.63 21.06 -25.68
CA ASP A 354 26.03 20.46 -26.95
C ASP A 354 24.99 19.43 -27.48
N ARG A 355 23.74 19.48 -26.97
CA ARG A 355 22.72 18.47 -27.29
C ARG A 355 22.11 18.73 -28.68
N ASP A 356 22.35 17.80 -29.61
CA ASP A 356 21.76 17.78 -30.96
C ASP A 356 20.54 16.82 -31.07
N ASP A 357 20.30 15.98 -30.07
CA ASP A 357 19.20 15.01 -29.99
C ASP A 357 18.15 15.40 -28.93
N ASP A 358 17.01 14.71 -28.93
CA ASP A 358 15.96 14.88 -27.89
C ASP A 358 16.23 14.01 -26.65
N GLU A 359 17.43 13.41 -26.51
CA GLU A 359 17.73 12.52 -25.38
C GLU A 359 17.94 13.29 -24.07
N PRO A 360 17.36 12.83 -22.95
CA PRO A 360 17.57 13.47 -21.67
C PRO A 360 18.98 13.25 -21.11
N VAL A 361 19.54 14.28 -20.47
CA VAL A 361 20.76 14.11 -19.68
C VAL A 361 20.40 13.49 -18.33
N HIS A 362 21.18 12.52 -17.87
CA HIS A 362 20.96 11.86 -16.58
C HIS A 362 22.05 12.21 -15.56
N LEU A 363 21.65 12.42 -14.31
CA LEU A 363 22.50 12.65 -13.14
C LEU A 363 21.90 11.90 -11.95
N SER A 364 22.72 11.48 -11.01
CA SER A 364 22.27 10.86 -9.76
C SER A 364 22.64 11.74 -8.55
N PHE A 365 21.83 11.69 -7.49
CA PHE A 365 22.07 12.37 -6.23
C PHE A 365 21.73 11.44 -5.04
N PRO A 366 22.40 11.56 -3.89
CA PRO A 366 22.10 10.72 -2.72
C PRO A 366 20.63 10.80 -2.30
N SER A 367 20.04 9.65 -1.97
CA SER A 367 18.66 9.55 -1.49
C SER A 367 18.45 10.28 -0.15
N SER A 368 17.20 10.67 0.10
CA SER A 368 16.73 11.11 1.43
C SER A 368 17.09 10.06 2.49
N GLY A 369 17.63 10.49 3.63
CA GLY A 369 18.03 9.61 4.73
C GLY A 369 19.42 9.00 4.61
N SER A 370 20.11 9.13 3.46
CA SER A 370 21.46 8.58 3.27
C SER A 370 22.56 9.33 4.03
N ILE A 371 22.35 10.63 4.32
CA ILE A 371 23.31 11.48 5.05
C ILE A 371 22.94 11.50 6.54
N LEU A 372 23.75 10.84 7.38
CA LEU A 372 23.40 10.57 8.79
C LEU A 372 24.05 11.55 9.80
N PRO A 373 23.31 11.99 10.85
CA PRO A 373 23.87 12.70 12.01
C PRO A 373 24.78 11.81 12.87
N PRO A 374 25.74 12.35 13.68
CA PRO A 374 26.08 13.76 13.90
C PRO A 374 27.32 14.24 13.12
N SER A 375 27.76 13.45 12.13
CA SER A 375 29.07 13.57 11.49
C SER A 375 29.00 13.98 10.02
N TRP A 376 27.99 14.78 9.62
CA TRP A 376 28.01 15.31 8.26
C TRP A 376 29.26 16.18 8.08
N SER A 377 30.08 15.79 7.13
CA SER A 377 31.30 16.49 6.77
C SER A 377 30.96 17.83 6.12
N GLN A 378 31.84 18.82 6.25
CA GLN A 378 31.71 20.06 5.47
C GLN A 378 31.64 19.75 3.97
N THR A 379 32.34 18.72 3.51
CA THR A 379 32.28 18.20 2.15
C THR A 379 30.87 17.82 1.69
N GLU A 380 30.07 17.18 2.56
CA GLU A 380 28.70 16.81 2.23
C GLU A 380 27.80 18.04 2.09
N VAL A 381 27.91 18.97 3.03
CA VAL A 381 27.17 20.24 2.99
C VAL A 381 27.53 21.06 1.76
N ASP A 382 28.83 21.14 1.44
CA ASP A 382 29.34 21.83 0.26
C ASP A 382 28.82 21.16 -1.03
N GLY A 383 28.72 19.83 -1.06
CA GLY A 383 28.15 19.07 -2.18
C GLY A 383 26.66 19.37 -2.39
N ILE A 384 25.87 19.48 -1.32
CA ILE A 384 24.45 19.84 -1.39
C ILE A 384 24.30 21.28 -1.94
N LEU A 385 25.06 22.23 -1.42
CA LEU A 385 25.03 23.63 -1.85
C LEU A 385 25.51 23.79 -3.29
N ARG A 386 26.57 23.06 -3.69
CA ARG A 386 27.05 22.99 -5.08
C ARG A 386 25.94 22.50 -6.01
N MET A 387 25.26 21.42 -5.63
CA MET A 387 24.13 20.90 -6.41
C MET A 387 23.00 21.92 -6.54
N CYS A 388 22.60 22.58 -5.44
CA CYS A 388 21.54 23.59 -5.46
C CYS A 388 21.90 24.77 -6.37
N ARG A 389 23.13 25.28 -6.26
CA ARG A 389 23.65 26.37 -7.10
C ARG A 389 23.66 25.98 -8.58
N TRP A 390 24.14 24.77 -8.89
CA TRP A 390 24.19 24.28 -10.26
C TRP A 390 22.79 24.10 -10.87
N LEU A 391 21.86 23.50 -10.12
CA LEU A 391 20.46 23.37 -10.53
C LEU A 391 19.80 24.73 -10.78
N TYR A 392 20.07 25.71 -9.92
CA TYR A 392 19.56 27.08 -10.11
C TYR A 392 20.10 27.68 -11.41
N ASN A 393 21.40 27.56 -11.67
CA ASN A 393 22.00 28.02 -12.93
C ASN A 393 21.42 27.31 -14.15
N VAL A 394 21.10 26.02 -14.05
CA VAL A 394 20.49 25.23 -15.15
C VAL A 394 19.06 25.71 -15.44
N THR A 395 18.25 25.93 -14.40
CA THR A 395 16.82 26.28 -14.51
C THR A 395 16.55 27.78 -14.63
N HIS A 396 17.51 28.64 -14.29
CA HIS A 396 17.37 30.09 -14.41
C HIS A 396 18.31 30.66 -15.49
N HIS A 397 18.83 29.80 -16.38
CA HIS A 397 19.72 30.22 -17.45
C HIS A 397 18.96 31.06 -18.48
N VAL A 398 19.30 32.35 -18.58
CA VAL A 398 18.80 33.25 -19.62
C VAL A 398 19.96 33.62 -20.55
N LYS A 399 20.14 32.92 -21.68
CA LYS A 399 21.00 33.43 -22.76
C LYS A 399 20.14 34.30 -23.68
N PRO A 400 20.54 35.55 -23.99
CA PRO A 400 19.98 36.25 -25.14
C PRO A 400 20.36 35.47 -26.40
N VAL A 401 19.38 35.08 -27.22
CA VAL A 401 19.65 34.54 -28.56
C VAL A 401 20.40 35.63 -29.32
N ALA A 402 21.49 35.24 -29.99
CA ALA A 402 22.41 36.18 -30.64
C ALA A 402 21.67 37.19 -31.52
N ARG A 403 22.08 38.46 -31.47
CA ARG A 403 21.54 39.53 -32.32
C ARG A 403 21.74 39.20 -33.80
N THR A 404 20.73 38.65 -34.46
CA THR A 404 20.66 38.66 -35.91
C THR A 404 20.21 40.04 -36.36
N LYS A 405 21.16 40.83 -36.89
CA LYS A 405 20.80 42.03 -37.66
C LYS A 405 20.23 41.56 -38.98
N ASP A 406 19.04 42.02 -39.33
CA ASP A 406 18.53 41.88 -40.71
C ASP A 406 19.38 42.74 -41.66
N ARG A 407 19.17 42.56 -42.98
CA ARG A 407 19.87 43.32 -44.02
C ARG A 407 19.56 44.83 -43.98
N ASP A 408 18.56 45.25 -43.20
CA ASP A 408 18.07 46.63 -43.14
C ASP A 408 18.49 47.36 -41.84
N GLY A 409 19.22 46.69 -40.94
CA GLY A 409 19.77 47.31 -39.74
C GLY A 409 18.81 47.45 -38.56
N ASN A 410 17.64 46.80 -38.60
CA ASN A 410 16.71 46.77 -37.49
C ASN A 410 17.11 45.72 -36.44
N ILE A 411 16.84 46.03 -35.17
CA ILE A 411 17.11 45.13 -34.05
C ILE A 411 15.88 44.21 -33.91
N GLN A 412 16.03 42.91 -34.22
CA GLN A 412 15.02 41.90 -33.85
C GLN A 412 14.89 41.83 -32.32
N MET A 413 13.67 41.62 -31.81
CA MET A 413 13.42 41.32 -30.40
C MET A 413 14.35 40.17 -29.96
N THR A 414 15.05 40.34 -28.84
CA THR A 414 15.87 39.28 -28.24
C THR A 414 14.94 38.16 -27.78
N ASP A 415 14.89 37.07 -28.55
CA ASP A 415 14.32 35.83 -28.06
C ASP A 415 15.20 35.31 -26.91
N PHE A 416 14.57 34.94 -25.80
CA PHE A 416 15.24 34.31 -24.67
C PHE A 416 15.13 32.80 -24.83
N SER A 417 16.24 32.08 -24.66
CA SER A 417 16.19 30.61 -24.61
C SER A 417 15.26 30.17 -23.48
N PRO A 418 14.36 29.19 -23.69
CA PRO A 418 13.49 28.71 -22.64
C PRO A 418 14.33 28.13 -21.49
N SER A 419 13.87 28.37 -20.26
CA SER A 419 14.38 27.75 -19.05
C SER A 419 14.38 26.22 -19.20
N ARG A 420 15.51 25.57 -18.93
CA ARG A 420 15.61 24.09 -18.97
C ARG A 420 14.72 23.47 -17.91
N ARG A 421 14.20 22.28 -18.22
CA ARG A 421 13.30 21.53 -17.34
C ARG A 421 14.04 20.35 -16.73
N VAL A 422 14.02 20.28 -15.40
CA VAL A 422 14.67 19.25 -14.60
C VAL A 422 13.62 18.42 -13.90
N LEU A 423 13.71 17.09 -13.98
CA LEU A 423 12.92 16.17 -13.17
C LEU A 423 13.80 15.52 -12.10
N LEU A 424 13.51 15.80 -10.84
CA LEU A 424 13.98 15.03 -9.70
C LEU A 424 13.06 13.82 -9.48
N HIS A 425 13.60 12.60 -9.57
CA HIS A 425 12.78 11.39 -9.51
C HIS A 425 13.36 10.25 -8.68
N CYS A 426 12.46 9.38 -8.25
CA CYS A 426 12.70 8.08 -7.64
C CYS A 426 11.52 7.15 -7.94
N ALA A 427 11.58 5.87 -7.55
CA ALA A 427 10.59 4.87 -7.96
C ALA A 427 9.12 5.26 -7.63
N ASP A 428 8.88 5.83 -6.45
CA ASP A 428 7.57 6.30 -6.00
C ASP A 428 7.38 7.82 -6.14
N GLY A 429 8.45 8.55 -6.50
CA GLY A 429 8.49 9.98 -6.71
C GLY A 429 8.64 10.86 -5.48
N TYR A 430 8.70 10.29 -4.26
CA TYR A 430 8.81 11.08 -3.03
C TYR A 430 9.78 10.54 -1.97
N THR A 431 9.96 9.22 -1.82
CA THR A 431 10.71 8.69 -0.65
C THR A 431 12.18 9.09 -0.70
N GLU A 432 12.83 8.90 -1.86
CA GLU A 432 14.26 9.19 -1.99
C GLU A 432 14.51 10.66 -2.39
N THR A 433 13.52 11.36 -2.96
CA THR A 433 13.70 12.73 -3.49
C THR A 433 13.51 13.84 -2.46
N SER A 434 12.92 13.55 -1.30
CA SER A 434 12.44 14.57 -0.36
C SER A 434 13.52 15.53 0.14
N MET A 435 14.69 15.04 0.57
CA MET A 435 15.76 15.90 1.09
C MET A 435 16.24 16.94 0.06
N LEU A 436 16.58 16.52 -1.16
CA LEU A 436 17.03 17.44 -2.22
C LEU A 436 15.90 18.37 -2.68
N ALA A 437 14.66 17.87 -2.78
CA ALA A 437 13.52 18.70 -3.16
C ALA A 437 13.32 19.87 -2.19
N VAL A 438 13.39 19.60 -0.87
CA VAL A 438 13.27 20.65 0.16
C VAL A 438 14.49 21.58 0.14
N ALA A 439 15.71 21.03 0.10
CA ALA A 439 16.94 21.83 0.07
C ALA A 439 16.96 22.80 -1.12
N TYR A 440 16.62 22.33 -2.31
CA TYR A 440 16.60 23.14 -3.51
C TYR A 440 15.48 24.18 -3.47
N PHE A 441 14.29 23.83 -2.97
CA PHE A 441 13.19 24.79 -2.81
C PHE A 441 13.55 25.90 -1.82
N MET A 442 14.20 25.58 -0.70
CA MET A 442 14.75 26.57 0.23
C MET A 442 15.77 27.49 -0.46
N TYR A 443 16.66 26.92 -1.27
CA TYR A 443 17.69 27.67 -2.00
C TYR A 443 17.09 28.61 -3.05
N ALA A 444 16.20 28.10 -3.91
CA ALA A 444 15.63 28.85 -5.03
C ALA A 444 14.65 29.96 -4.57
N GLU A 445 13.85 29.68 -3.54
CA GLU A 445 12.86 30.64 -3.00
C GLU A 445 13.40 31.47 -1.82
N CYS A 446 14.61 31.19 -1.35
CA CYS A 446 15.22 31.81 -0.17
C CYS A 446 14.35 31.69 1.09
N LEU A 447 13.72 30.52 1.31
CA LEU A 447 12.80 30.29 2.42
C LEU A 447 13.43 29.47 3.56
N PRO A 448 13.18 29.81 4.83
CA PRO A 448 13.56 28.95 5.94
C PRO A 448 12.80 27.61 5.85
N LEU A 449 13.37 26.58 6.47
CA LEU A 449 12.90 25.21 6.38
C LEU A 449 11.42 25.06 6.68
N HIS A 450 10.93 25.68 7.77
CA HIS A 450 9.53 25.57 8.19
C HIS A 450 8.56 26.13 7.13
N GLU A 451 8.92 27.23 6.48
CA GLU A 451 8.10 27.86 5.44
C GLU A 451 8.17 27.06 4.14
N ALA A 452 9.36 26.62 3.74
CA ALA A 452 9.55 25.72 2.60
C ALA A 452 8.70 24.45 2.74
N TRP A 453 8.67 23.86 3.94
CA TRP A 453 7.89 22.66 4.24
C TRP A 453 6.39 22.87 4.03
N ILE A 454 5.86 23.97 4.56
CA ILE A 454 4.44 24.29 4.47
C ILE A 454 4.07 24.66 3.03
N ARG A 455 4.86 25.46 2.32
CA ARG A 455 4.56 25.85 0.94
C ARG A 455 4.64 24.69 -0.05
N LEU A 456 5.62 23.79 0.09
CA LEU A 456 5.68 22.58 -0.73
C LEU A 456 4.42 21.73 -0.54
N HIS A 457 3.97 21.57 0.70
CA HIS A 457 2.81 20.74 1.01
C HIS A 457 1.47 21.41 0.67
N CYS A 458 1.29 22.67 1.03
CA CYS A 458 0.03 23.42 0.88
C CYS A 458 -0.11 24.04 -0.50
N ASP A 459 0.89 24.79 -0.96
CA ASP A 459 0.81 25.59 -2.19
C ASP A 459 1.10 24.74 -3.42
N LYS A 460 2.21 23.98 -3.36
CA LYS A 460 2.63 23.07 -4.46
C LYS A 460 1.91 21.73 -4.41
N LYS A 461 1.09 21.49 -3.38
CA LYS A 461 0.31 20.27 -3.17
C LYS A 461 1.17 18.99 -3.24
N ARG A 462 2.45 19.08 -2.91
CA ARG A 462 3.38 17.94 -2.94
C ARG A 462 3.28 17.15 -1.64
N ASN A 463 3.05 15.86 -1.78
CA ASN A 463 3.30 14.94 -0.68
C ASN A 463 4.79 14.53 -0.74
N PHE A 464 5.46 14.60 0.39
CA PHE A 464 6.86 14.21 0.53
C PHE A 464 7.12 13.63 1.92
N PHE A 465 8.16 12.82 2.05
CA PHE A 465 8.55 12.15 3.28
C PHE A 465 10.04 12.35 3.54
N ALA A 466 10.35 13.09 4.59
CA ALA A 466 11.72 13.28 5.02
C ALA A 466 12.00 12.46 6.28
N TYR A 467 13.21 11.92 6.38
CA TYR A 467 13.65 11.23 7.58
C TYR A 467 13.97 12.25 8.69
N PRO A 468 13.92 11.84 9.97
CA PRO A 468 14.40 12.69 11.07
C PRO A 468 15.81 13.24 10.85
N SER A 469 16.69 12.45 10.21
CA SER A 469 18.04 12.84 9.82
C SER A 469 18.04 13.99 8.81
N ASP A 470 17.19 13.93 7.79
CA ASP A 470 17.05 14.99 6.78
C ASP A 470 16.59 16.30 7.42
N VAL A 471 15.58 16.22 8.31
CA VAL A 471 15.10 17.40 9.04
C VAL A 471 16.21 18.00 9.90
N ALA A 472 16.99 17.17 10.59
CA ALA A 472 18.12 17.63 11.40
C ALA A 472 19.22 18.28 10.55
N LEU A 473 19.56 17.66 9.41
CA LEU A 473 20.55 18.17 8.47
C LEU A 473 20.12 19.53 7.90
N LEU A 474 18.91 19.62 7.35
CA LEU A 474 18.38 20.85 6.75
C LEU A 474 18.26 21.99 7.77
N LYS A 475 17.89 21.68 9.02
CA LYS A 475 17.93 22.65 10.13
C LYS A 475 19.34 23.18 10.37
N ALA A 476 20.35 22.31 10.35
CA ALA A 476 21.74 22.67 10.62
C ALA A 476 22.36 23.50 9.49
N ILE A 477 21.99 23.26 8.23
CA ILE A 477 22.59 23.93 7.07
C ILE A 477 21.75 25.10 6.53
N GLN A 478 20.57 25.37 7.11
CA GLN A 478 19.63 26.40 6.65
C GLN A 478 20.29 27.76 6.45
N GLU A 479 21.09 28.24 7.42
CA GLU A 479 21.76 29.55 7.32
C GLU A 479 22.66 29.64 6.09
N ARG A 480 23.38 28.56 5.77
CA ARG A 480 24.23 28.49 4.58
C ARG A 480 23.41 28.50 3.31
N ILE A 481 22.32 27.70 3.25
CA ILE A 481 21.40 27.67 2.10
C ILE A 481 20.85 29.06 1.80
N LEU A 482 20.36 29.76 2.83
CA LEU A 482 19.76 31.09 2.69
C LEU A 482 20.80 32.13 2.26
N ARG A 483 22.00 32.10 2.84
CA ARG A 483 23.08 33.05 2.50
C ARG A 483 23.60 32.86 1.08
N GLU A 484 23.68 31.63 0.59
CA GLU A 484 24.15 31.32 -0.76
C GLU A 484 23.04 31.41 -1.82
N SER A 485 21.79 31.62 -1.40
CA SER A 485 20.67 31.83 -2.32
C SER A 485 20.90 33.10 -3.17
N PRO A 486 20.61 33.06 -4.48
CA PRO A 486 20.68 34.23 -5.36
C PRO A 486 19.70 35.35 -4.94
N ARG A 487 18.64 35.02 -4.20
CA ARG A 487 17.62 35.97 -3.71
C ARG A 487 17.92 36.51 -2.31
N SER A 488 19.06 36.16 -1.73
CA SER A 488 19.46 36.60 -0.39
C SER A 488 19.50 38.13 -0.23
N ALA A 489 19.86 38.86 -1.29
CA ALA A 489 19.89 40.33 -1.28
C ALA A 489 18.50 40.98 -1.24
N GLU A 490 17.45 40.27 -1.64
CA GLU A 490 16.07 40.76 -1.67
C GLU A 490 15.37 40.61 -0.31
N MET A 491 15.95 39.82 0.61
CA MET A 491 15.40 39.55 1.93
C MET A 491 16.20 40.24 3.04
N THR A 492 15.50 41.06 3.84
CA THR A 492 15.99 41.36 5.19
C THR A 492 15.80 40.08 6.00
N LEU A 493 16.88 39.40 6.41
CA LEU A 493 16.82 38.14 7.15
C LEU A 493 16.80 38.41 8.68
N PRO A 494 15.66 38.63 9.36
CA PRO A 494 15.59 38.28 10.77
C PRO A 494 15.57 36.75 10.84
N LEU A 495 16.60 36.16 11.42
CA LEU A 495 16.56 34.77 11.87
C LEU A 495 15.54 34.68 13.02
N GLU A 496 14.25 34.68 12.68
CA GLU A 496 13.20 34.36 13.64
C GLU A 496 13.45 32.96 14.19
N LYS A 497 13.24 32.80 15.51
CA LYS A 497 13.38 31.49 16.14
C LYS A 497 12.44 30.52 15.42
N PRO A 498 12.90 29.30 15.09
CA PRO A 498 12.06 28.33 14.41
C PRO A 498 10.78 28.09 15.21
N PRO A 499 9.62 27.97 14.55
CA PRO A 499 8.36 27.84 15.24
C PRO A 499 8.31 26.55 16.06
N ALA A 500 7.58 26.60 17.18
CA ALA A 500 7.53 25.50 18.15
C ALA A 500 6.98 24.21 17.54
N TRP A 501 6.13 24.31 16.51
CA TRP A 501 5.64 23.12 15.82
C TRP A 501 6.73 22.30 15.14
N LEU A 502 7.81 22.94 14.65
CA LEU A 502 8.87 22.28 13.87
C LEU A 502 9.76 21.39 14.75
N SER A 503 9.90 21.70 16.04
CA SER A 503 10.65 20.86 16.99
C SER A 503 9.89 19.60 17.40
N LYS A 504 8.55 19.60 17.23
CA LYS A 504 7.67 18.46 17.49
C LYS A 504 7.49 17.53 16.28
N LEU A 505 8.09 17.86 15.14
CA LEU A 505 8.04 17.05 13.93
C LEU A 505 9.09 15.93 13.99
N ASP A 506 8.66 14.68 13.95
CA ASP A 506 9.51 13.49 13.92
C ASP A 506 9.86 13.03 12.49
N GLY A 507 9.86 13.97 11.54
CA GLY A 507 10.23 13.74 10.14
C GLY A 507 9.13 14.09 9.14
N SER A 508 7.86 13.98 9.51
CA SER A 508 6.78 14.00 8.52
C SER A 508 5.50 14.70 8.98
N LEU A 509 4.79 15.31 8.03
CA LEU A 509 3.44 15.85 8.25
C LEU A 509 2.42 14.69 8.31
N PRO A 510 1.21 14.91 8.87
CA PRO A 510 0.11 13.99 8.64
C PRO A 510 -0.13 13.83 7.14
N SER A 511 -0.46 12.61 6.73
CA SER A 511 -0.61 12.25 5.32
C SER A 511 -1.92 12.79 4.76
N ARG A 512 -1.85 13.59 3.69
CA ARG A 512 -3.04 14.06 2.97
C ARG A 512 -3.62 12.88 2.18
N ILE A 513 -4.73 12.33 2.64
CA ILE A 513 -5.42 11.22 1.94
C ILE A 513 -6.39 11.78 0.90
N LEU A 514 -7.19 12.77 1.30
CA LEU A 514 -8.06 13.55 0.42
C LEU A 514 -7.81 15.05 0.67
N PRO A 515 -8.24 15.96 -0.22
CA PRO A 515 -8.06 17.40 -0.01
C PRO A 515 -8.58 17.92 1.34
N TYR A 516 -9.58 17.24 1.92
CA TYR A 516 -10.24 17.59 3.17
C TYR A 516 -9.99 16.58 4.31
N MET A 517 -9.16 15.55 4.10
CA MET A 517 -8.94 14.49 5.09
C MET A 517 -7.46 14.09 5.20
N TYR A 518 -6.95 14.14 6.42
CA TYR A 518 -5.59 13.79 6.78
C TYR A 518 -5.57 12.56 7.70
N LEU A 519 -4.59 11.68 7.50
CA LEU A 519 -4.30 10.55 8.37
C LEU A 519 -3.03 10.82 9.17
N GLY A 520 -3.12 10.78 10.50
CA GLY A 520 -1.99 11.04 11.38
C GLY A 520 -1.91 10.15 12.63
N ASN A 521 -0.95 10.49 13.48
CA ASN A 521 -0.71 9.86 14.78
C ASN A 521 -1.04 10.84 15.92
N LEU A 522 -0.87 10.41 17.16
CA LEU A 522 -1.14 11.24 18.34
C LEU A 522 -0.22 12.46 18.44
N THR A 523 1.04 12.34 17.99
CA THR A 523 2.00 13.46 17.95
C THR A 523 1.50 14.57 17.04
N HIS A 524 0.99 14.24 15.85
CA HIS A 524 0.38 15.21 14.92
C HIS A 524 -0.83 15.91 15.54
N ALA A 525 -1.69 15.15 16.23
CA ALA A 525 -2.88 15.69 16.87
C ALA A 525 -2.54 16.65 18.02
N ASN A 526 -1.42 16.43 18.71
CA ASN A 526 -0.89 17.30 19.76
C ASN A 526 0.02 18.44 19.25
N ASN A 527 -0.09 18.80 17.96
CA ASN A 527 0.63 19.91 17.35
C ASN A 527 -0.33 20.94 16.69
N PRO A 528 -1.13 21.68 17.49
CA PRO A 528 -2.22 22.52 16.98
C PRO A 528 -1.77 23.65 16.05
N GLU A 529 -0.56 24.19 16.24
CA GLU A 529 0.01 25.22 15.36
C GLU A 529 0.25 24.65 13.95
N MET A 530 0.90 23.49 13.83
CA MET A 530 1.06 22.79 12.55
C MET A 530 -0.30 22.50 11.92
N LEU A 531 -1.27 21.98 12.69
CA LEU A 531 -2.60 21.69 12.16
C LEU A 531 -3.26 22.95 11.57
N ARG A 532 -3.10 24.12 12.22
CA ARG A 532 -3.63 25.38 11.71
C ARG A 532 -3.01 25.76 10.36
N LEU A 533 -1.70 25.65 10.24
CA LEU A 533 -0.94 25.93 9.01
C LEU A 533 -1.34 24.99 7.85
N LEU A 534 -1.69 23.74 8.16
CA LEU A 534 -2.15 22.76 7.17
C LEU A 534 -3.63 22.94 6.77
N GLY A 535 -4.33 23.96 7.27
CA GLY A 535 -5.77 24.16 7.03
C GLY A 535 -6.66 23.14 7.74
N ILE A 536 -6.10 22.37 8.68
CA ILE A 536 -6.85 21.41 9.49
C ILE A 536 -7.56 22.19 10.58
N ARG A 537 -8.88 22.02 10.66
CA ARG A 537 -9.73 22.66 11.68
C ARG A 537 -10.53 21.65 12.48
N ARG A 538 -10.60 20.39 12.06
CA ARG A 538 -11.33 19.33 12.77
C ARG A 538 -10.40 18.18 13.15
N ILE A 539 -10.66 17.57 14.30
CA ILE A 539 -9.89 16.44 14.83
C ILE A 539 -10.85 15.30 15.19
N LEU A 540 -10.60 14.15 14.58
CA LEU A 540 -11.27 12.89 14.87
C LEU A 540 -10.28 11.94 15.54
N SER A 541 -10.43 11.78 16.85
CA SER A 541 -9.66 10.89 17.71
C SER A 541 -10.33 9.52 17.76
N VAL A 542 -9.63 8.47 17.32
CA VAL A 542 -10.17 7.09 17.30
C VAL A 542 -9.46 6.24 18.35
N GLY A 543 -10.13 6.09 19.51
CA GLY A 543 -9.65 5.30 20.64
C GLY A 543 -8.38 5.85 21.33
N GLU A 544 -7.91 7.02 20.96
CA GLU A 544 -6.76 7.69 21.56
C GLU A 544 -7.04 9.19 21.66
N PRO A 545 -7.27 9.76 22.85
CA PRO A 545 -7.62 11.17 23.00
C PRO A 545 -6.40 12.07 22.80
N VAL A 546 -6.64 13.31 22.37
CA VAL A 546 -5.63 14.38 22.43
C VAL A 546 -5.31 14.76 23.89
N SER A 547 -4.12 15.29 24.12
CA SER A 547 -3.66 15.72 25.45
C SER A 547 -3.90 17.21 25.70
N TRP A 548 -4.93 17.77 25.05
CA TRP A 548 -5.26 19.19 25.11
C TRP A 548 -5.98 19.54 26.40
N THR A 549 -5.67 20.71 26.95
CA THR A 549 -6.40 21.32 28.06
C THR A 549 -7.81 21.74 27.62
N ASP A 550 -8.73 21.89 28.57
CA ASP A 550 -10.07 22.41 28.29
C ASP A 550 -10.07 23.80 27.62
N ALA A 551 -9.06 24.63 27.94
CA ALA A 551 -8.87 25.93 27.32
C ALA A 551 -8.47 25.81 25.84
N GLU A 552 -7.59 24.87 25.50
CA GLU A 552 -7.18 24.59 24.12
C GLU A 552 -8.34 24.02 23.31
N VAL A 553 -9.10 23.06 23.85
CA VAL A 553 -10.29 22.52 23.19
C VAL A 553 -11.34 23.63 22.96
N LYS A 554 -11.55 24.50 23.96
CA LYS A 554 -12.45 25.65 23.81
C LYS A 554 -11.96 26.63 22.75
N SER A 555 -10.66 26.90 22.70
CA SER A 555 -10.04 27.76 21.68
C SER A 555 -10.15 27.18 20.27
N TRP A 556 -10.14 25.85 20.15
CA TRP A 556 -10.28 25.15 18.87
C TRP A 556 -11.75 25.03 18.39
N GLY A 557 -12.70 25.10 19.31
CA GLY A 557 -14.11 24.80 19.09
C GLY A 557 -14.40 23.35 19.48
N ARG A 558 -15.30 23.16 20.47
CA ARG A 558 -15.63 21.82 21.00
C ARG A 558 -16.29 20.95 19.93
N GLU A 559 -17.08 21.56 19.06
CA GLU A 559 -17.71 20.96 17.89
C GLU A 559 -16.73 20.48 16.82
N ASN A 560 -15.48 20.94 16.87
CA ASN A 560 -14.41 20.57 15.95
C ASN A 560 -13.53 19.43 16.48
N VAL A 561 -13.82 18.90 17.66
CA VAL A 561 -13.10 17.75 18.23
C VAL A 561 -14.10 16.64 18.50
N MET A 562 -13.91 15.50 17.83
CA MET A 562 -14.70 14.29 18.03
C MET A 562 -13.81 13.17 18.58
N MET A 563 -14.31 12.48 19.60
CA MET A 563 -13.68 11.28 20.14
C MET A 563 -14.60 10.08 19.92
N VAL A 564 -14.02 9.01 19.37
CA VAL A 564 -14.61 7.68 19.33
C VAL A 564 -14.02 6.89 20.49
N ASP A 565 -14.79 6.75 21.56
CA ASP A 565 -14.41 6.02 22.76
C ASP A 565 -14.64 4.51 22.60
N ARG A 566 -14.02 3.73 23.51
CA ARG A 566 -14.22 2.26 23.62
C ARG A 566 -13.89 1.47 22.35
N VAL A 567 -12.94 1.95 21.56
CA VAL A 567 -12.35 1.21 20.44
C VAL A 567 -10.85 1.05 20.63
N GLN A 568 -10.43 -0.16 21.02
CA GLN A 568 -9.04 -0.56 21.09
C GLN A 568 -8.63 -1.28 19.81
N ASP A 569 -7.31 -1.38 19.59
CA ASP A 569 -6.72 -2.09 18.45
C ASP A 569 -6.46 -3.56 18.78
N ASN A 570 -7.46 -4.22 19.36
CA ASN A 570 -7.32 -5.51 20.04
C ASN A 570 -7.97 -6.70 19.30
N GLY A 571 -8.59 -6.46 18.14
CA GLY A 571 -9.30 -7.49 17.37
C GLY A 571 -10.65 -7.93 17.95
N ILE A 572 -11.14 -7.28 19.01
CA ILE A 572 -12.41 -7.55 19.69
C ILE A 572 -13.39 -6.38 19.56
N ASP A 573 -12.91 -5.14 19.61
CA ASP A 573 -13.80 -3.98 19.49
C ASP A 573 -14.24 -3.80 18.03
N GLU A 574 -15.47 -3.30 17.84
CA GLU A 574 -16.02 -2.98 16.52
C GLU A 574 -15.92 -1.48 16.25
N LEU A 575 -15.75 -1.13 14.97
CA LEU A 575 -15.78 0.25 14.52
C LEU A 575 -16.96 0.54 13.59
N THR A 576 -17.59 -0.52 13.06
CA THR A 576 -18.73 -0.43 12.13
C THR A 576 -19.86 0.46 12.65
N THR A 577 -20.17 0.41 13.95
CA THR A 577 -21.26 1.18 14.58
C THR A 577 -20.98 2.69 14.66
N GLU A 578 -19.71 3.09 14.60
CA GLU A 578 -19.28 4.50 14.66
C GLU A 578 -18.90 5.06 13.28
N MET A 579 -18.84 4.22 12.23
CA MET A 579 -18.41 4.61 10.88
C MET A 579 -19.23 5.78 10.34
N GLU A 580 -20.56 5.68 10.29
CA GLU A 580 -21.40 6.73 9.72
C GLU A 580 -21.23 8.07 10.44
N ARG A 581 -21.18 8.03 11.78
CA ARG A 581 -20.95 9.22 12.62
C ARG A 581 -19.59 9.87 12.35
N CYS A 582 -18.55 9.06 12.14
CA CYS A 582 -17.22 9.54 11.78
C CYS A 582 -17.19 10.18 10.40
N LEU A 583 -17.83 9.54 9.42
CA LEU A 583 -17.90 10.01 8.04
C LEU A 583 -18.72 11.31 7.95
N ASP A 584 -19.84 11.42 8.67
CA ASP A 584 -20.61 12.67 8.83
C ASP A 584 -19.74 13.81 9.38
N PHE A 585 -18.89 13.53 10.36
CA PHE A 585 -17.98 14.52 10.93
C PHE A 585 -16.95 15.01 9.91
N ILE A 586 -16.39 14.09 9.11
CA ILE A 586 -15.44 14.43 8.03
C ILE A 586 -16.15 15.22 6.92
N ARG A 587 -17.36 14.81 6.51
CA ARG A 587 -18.17 15.48 5.49
C ARG A 587 -18.56 16.90 5.87
N ARG A 588 -18.82 17.16 7.15
CA ARG A 588 -19.02 18.55 7.63
C ARG A 588 -17.76 19.40 7.44
N GLY A 589 -16.57 18.86 7.77
CA GLY A 589 -15.30 19.54 7.50
C GLY A 589 -15.13 19.91 6.04
N LYS A 590 -15.38 18.95 5.14
CA LYS A 590 -15.38 19.17 3.69
C LYS A 590 -16.32 20.29 3.26
N SER A 591 -17.55 20.29 3.78
CA SER A 591 -18.58 21.29 3.45
C SER A 591 -18.21 22.69 3.93
N ASP A 592 -17.51 22.79 5.07
CA ASP A 592 -17.00 24.06 5.61
C ASP A 592 -15.73 24.56 4.90
N GLY A 593 -15.21 23.83 3.92
CA GLY A 593 -13.93 24.14 3.26
C GLY A 593 -12.71 23.92 4.17
N THR A 594 -12.83 23.07 5.20
CA THR A 594 -11.76 22.76 6.15
C THR A 594 -11.32 21.30 6.08
N ALA A 595 -10.10 21.02 6.52
CA ALA A 595 -9.61 19.65 6.61
C ALA A 595 -9.85 19.04 7.99
N THR A 596 -10.09 17.72 8.00
CA THR A 596 -10.21 16.89 9.20
C THR A 596 -8.97 16.01 9.37
N LEU A 597 -8.32 16.05 10.53
CA LEU A 597 -7.32 15.07 10.92
C LEU A 597 -8.01 13.87 11.57
N VAL A 598 -7.83 12.69 11.00
CA VAL A 598 -8.20 11.42 11.61
C VAL A 598 -6.95 10.77 12.20
N HIS A 599 -6.94 10.51 13.50
CA HIS A 599 -5.79 9.93 14.17
C HIS A 599 -6.18 8.86 15.20
N CYS A 600 -5.21 8.02 15.49
CA CYS A 600 -5.21 7.19 16.70
C CYS A 600 -3.84 7.38 17.36
N ARG A 601 -3.30 6.36 18.03
CA ARG A 601 -1.95 6.42 18.60
C ARG A 601 -0.86 6.54 17.53
N VAL A 602 -0.81 5.59 16.61
CA VAL A 602 0.27 5.46 15.60
C VAL A 602 -0.19 5.89 14.19
N GLY A 603 -1.49 5.85 13.92
CA GLY A 603 -2.02 6.13 12.59
C GLY A 603 -1.91 4.96 11.61
N VAL A 604 -2.03 3.72 12.11
CA VAL A 604 -1.81 2.47 11.35
C VAL A 604 -3.08 1.64 11.19
N SER A 605 -3.87 1.48 12.25
CA SER A 605 -5.04 0.58 12.27
C SER A 605 -6.35 1.34 12.41
N ARG A 606 -6.79 1.69 13.64
CA ARG A 606 -8.06 2.37 13.95
C ARG A 606 -8.39 3.57 13.05
N SER A 607 -7.50 4.57 12.96
CA SER A 607 -7.74 5.75 12.13
C SER A 607 -7.64 5.46 10.63
N ALA A 608 -6.77 4.53 10.23
CA ALA A 608 -6.68 4.09 8.84
C ALA A 608 -7.98 3.42 8.38
N THR A 609 -8.64 2.65 9.25
CA THR A 609 -9.96 2.06 8.99
C THR A 609 -10.99 3.13 8.63
N ILE A 610 -11.08 4.22 9.40
CA ILE A 610 -12.01 5.33 9.09
C ILE A 610 -11.63 6.01 7.77
N CYS A 611 -10.35 6.26 7.52
CA CYS A 611 -9.91 6.87 6.26
C CYS A 611 -10.23 6.00 5.04
N ILE A 612 -10.07 4.67 5.13
CA ILE A 612 -10.46 3.74 4.05
C ILE A 612 -11.97 3.82 3.83
N ALA A 613 -12.77 3.81 4.91
CA ALA A 613 -14.22 3.89 4.82
C ALA A 613 -14.70 5.19 4.15
N GLU A 614 -14.10 6.34 4.49
CA GLU A 614 -14.40 7.62 3.83
C GLU A 614 -13.98 7.62 2.35
N VAL A 615 -12.85 7.00 1.98
CA VAL A 615 -12.45 6.88 0.58
C VAL A 615 -13.44 6.01 -0.20
N MET A 616 -13.88 4.88 0.35
CA MET A 616 -14.92 4.03 -0.25
C MET A 616 -16.22 4.82 -0.46
N ALA A 617 -16.67 5.54 0.56
CA ALA A 617 -17.92 6.30 0.52
C ALA A 617 -17.86 7.49 -0.46
N SER A 618 -16.75 8.24 -0.46
CA SER A 618 -16.63 9.49 -1.23
C SER A 618 -16.23 9.29 -2.69
N GLN A 619 -15.50 8.21 -3.02
CA GLN A 619 -15.05 7.92 -4.38
C GLN A 619 -15.75 6.72 -5.03
N GLY A 620 -16.63 6.02 -4.31
CA GLY A 620 -17.29 4.81 -4.83
C GLY A 620 -16.33 3.65 -5.09
N LEU A 621 -15.18 3.63 -4.42
CA LEU A 621 -14.19 2.57 -4.58
C LEU A 621 -14.58 1.34 -3.74
N SER A 622 -14.30 0.15 -4.29
CA SER A 622 -14.34 -1.10 -3.53
C SER A 622 -13.31 -1.06 -2.39
N PHE A 623 -13.51 -1.90 -1.38
CA PHE A 623 -12.57 -2.04 -0.27
C PHE A 623 -11.11 -2.23 -0.74
N PRO A 624 -10.75 -3.20 -1.60
CA PRO A 624 -9.35 -3.43 -1.93
C PRO A 624 -8.72 -2.24 -2.67
N ARG A 625 -9.47 -1.55 -3.53
CA ARG A 625 -9.00 -0.32 -4.20
C ARG A 625 -8.79 0.82 -3.20
N ALA A 626 -9.75 1.05 -2.30
CA ALA A 626 -9.64 2.07 -1.26
C ALA A 626 -8.49 1.79 -0.29
N TYR A 627 -8.25 0.51 0.05
CA TYR A 627 -7.09 0.11 0.85
C TYR A 627 -5.77 0.51 0.18
N CYS A 628 -5.58 0.17 -1.10
CA CYS A 628 -4.40 0.56 -1.87
C CYS A 628 -4.27 2.09 -2.01
N PHE A 629 -5.39 2.80 -2.23
CA PHE A 629 -5.43 4.26 -2.32
C PHE A 629 -4.90 4.94 -1.05
N VAL A 630 -5.38 4.51 0.13
CA VAL A 630 -4.95 5.08 1.42
C VAL A 630 -3.52 4.65 1.73
N ARG A 631 -3.16 3.40 1.45
CA ARG A 631 -1.82 2.86 1.69
C ARG A 631 -0.76 3.63 0.92
N ALA A 632 -0.97 3.87 -0.38
CA ALA A 632 -0.06 4.65 -1.22
C ALA A 632 0.14 6.09 -0.73
N ARG A 633 -0.84 6.66 -0.03
CA ARG A 633 -0.79 8.03 0.51
C ARG A 633 -0.21 8.12 1.92
N ARG A 634 -0.08 6.99 2.64
CA ARG A 634 0.53 6.95 3.98
C ARG A 634 2.04 6.69 3.87
N LEU A 635 2.77 7.72 3.47
CA LEU A 635 4.20 7.63 3.08
C LEU A 635 5.15 7.14 4.19
N ASN A 636 4.84 7.49 5.45
CA ASN A 636 5.79 7.34 6.57
C ASN A 636 5.66 5.99 7.28
N VAL A 637 4.53 5.31 7.10
CA VAL A 637 4.19 4.10 7.84
C VAL A 637 3.15 3.30 7.08
N ILE A 638 3.33 1.99 7.02
CA ILE A 638 2.37 1.11 6.37
C ILE A 638 1.08 1.04 7.20
N ILE A 639 -0.06 1.27 6.55
CA ILE A 639 -1.36 1.03 7.19
C ILE A 639 -1.57 -0.48 7.37
N GLN A 640 -2.04 -0.86 8.55
CA GLN A 640 -2.28 -2.25 8.90
C GLN A 640 -3.45 -2.39 9.88
N PRO A 641 -4.69 -2.11 9.43
CA PRO A 641 -5.88 -2.52 10.14
C PRO A 641 -5.80 -4.01 10.50
N HIS A 642 -6.26 -4.39 11.70
CA HIS A 642 -6.29 -5.79 12.10
C HIS A 642 -7.37 -6.58 11.34
N LEU A 643 -7.34 -7.92 11.43
CA LEU A 643 -8.22 -8.81 10.66
C LEU A 643 -9.70 -8.41 10.75
N ARG A 644 -10.18 -8.16 11.97
CA ARG A 644 -11.58 -7.77 12.18
C ARG A 644 -11.96 -6.44 11.52
N PHE A 645 -11.10 -5.41 11.53
CA PHE A 645 -11.39 -4.13 10.87
C PHE A 645 -11.37 -4.27 9.35
N VAL A 646 -10.47 -5.08 8.78
CA VAL A 646 -10.51 -5.38 7.34
C VAL A 646 -11.82 -6.08 6.97
N TYR A 647 -12.23 -7.07 7.78
CA TYR A 647 -13.49 -7.77 7.56
C TYR A 647 -14.70 -6.84 7.69
N GLU A 648 -14.70 -5.94 8.68
CA GLU A 648 -15.72 -4.90 8.86
C GLU A 648 -15.74 -3.92 7.69
N LEU A 649 -14.59 -3.53 7.12
CA LEU A 649 -14.51 -2.69 5.92
C LEU A 649 -15.06 -3.40 4.68
N MET A 650 -14.78 -4.70 4.50
CA MET A 650 -15.40 -5.46 3.41
C MET A 650 -16.92 -5.54 3.56
N LYS A 651 -17.41 -5.67 4.80
CA LYS A 651 -18.86 -5.62 5.07
C LYS A 651 -19.45 -4.22 4.90
N TRP A 652 -18.66 -3.18 5.16
CA TRP A 652 -19.03 -1.80 4.87
C TRP A 652 -19.18 -1.57 3.37
N ASP A 653 -18.33 -2.19 2.54
CA ASP A 653 -18.45 -2.19 1.08
C ASP A 653 -19.82 -2.73 0.63
N ASP A 654 -20.21 -3.91 1.15
CA ASP A 654 -21.53 -4.51 0.87
C ASP A 654 -22.68 -3.54 1.22
N GLN A 655 -22.56 -2.82 2.34
CA GLN A 655 -23.56 -1.83 2.79
C GLN A 655 -23.62 -0.59 1.89
N LEU A 656 -22.45 -0.08 1.45
CA LEU A 656 -22.37 1.05 0.53
C LEU A 656 -22.95 0.71 -0.84
N GLN A 657 -22.69 -0.48 -1.36
CA GLN A 657 -23.30 -0.94 -2.62
C GLN A 657 -24.83 -1.00 -2.49
N THR A 658 -25.32 -1.60 -1.39
CA THR A 658 -26.75 -1.67 -1.12
C THR A 658 -27.40 -0.29 -0.99
N SER A 659 -26.74 0.67 -0.31
CA SER A 659 -27.27 2.03 -0.14
C SER A 659 -27.29 2.83 -1.46
N ARG A 660 -26.42 2.48 -2.41
CA ARG A 660 -26.42 2.99 -3.80
C ARG A 660 -27.46 2.29 -4.71
N GLY A 661 -28.15 1.26 -4.21
CA GLY A 661 -29.07 0.45 -5.02
C GLY A 661 -28.37 -0.52 -5.98
N GLU A 662 -27.08 -0.78 -5.76
CA GLU A 662 -26.28 -1.73 -6.52
C GLU A 662 -26.48 -3.15 -5.97
N GLN A 663 -26.36 -4.16 -6.83
CA GLN A 663 -26.26 -5.53 -6.37
C GLN A 663 -24.91 -5.73 -5.69
N VAL A 664 -24.91 -6.26 -4.46
CA VAL A 664 -23.69 -6.63 -3.75
C VAL A 664 -22.88 -7.57 -4.64
N LYS A 665 -21.65 -7.17 -4.96
CA LYS A 665 -20.66 -8.00 -5.66
C LYS A 665 -19.27 -7.58 -5.22
N ARG A 666 -18.63 -8.42 -4.41
CA ARG A 666 -17.24 -8.18 -3.98
C ARG A 666 -16.29 -8.31 -5.16
N GLU A 667 -15.36 -7.37 -5.24
CA GLU A 667 -14.25 -7.47 -6.20
C GLU A 667 -13.28 -8.59 -5.82
N LEU A 668 -13.02 -8.81 -4.54
CA LEU A 668 -12.18 -9.91 -4.03
C LEU A 668 -12.76 -10.49 -2.75
N ASP A 669 -12.68 -11.81 -2.59
CA ASP A 669 -13.14 -12.50 -1.40
C ASP A 669 -12.13 -12.41 -0.24
N TRP A 670 -12.61 -12.66 0.99
CA TRP A 670 -11.84 -12.52 2.22
C TRP A 670 -10.47 -13.22 2.19
N ALA A 671 -10.44 -14.48 1.74
CA ALA A 671 -9.21 -15.26 1.66
C ALA A 671 -8.17 -14.61 0.73
N VAL A 672 -8.64 -14.07 -0.40
CA VAL A 672 -7.81 -13.42 -1.41
C VAL A 672 -7.30 -12.09 -0.87
N VAL A 673 -8.19 -11.24 -0.36
CA VAL A 673 -7.84 -9.96 0.28
C VAL A 673 -6.78 -10.15 1.37
N ALA A 674 -7.00 -11.11 2.27
CA ALA A 674 -6.05 -11.36 3.36
C ALA A 674 -4.69 -11.85 2.85
N ARG A 675 -4.68 -12.73 1.85
CA ARG A 675 -3.46 -13.20 1.21
C ARG A 675 -2.68 -12.06 0.55
N GLU A 676 -3.36 -11.18 -0.19
CA GLU A 676 -2.73 -10.03 -0.85
C GLU A 676 -2.21 -9.00 0.17
N ILE A 677 -2.94 -8.73 1.25
CA ILE A 677 -2.45 -7.92 2.38
C ILE A 677 -1.21 -8.54 3.03
N ALA A 678 -1.19 -9.86 3.23
CA ALA A 678 -0.03 -10.56 3.76
C ALA A 678 1.17 -10.47 2.82
N ALA A 679 0.95 -10.64 1.52
CA ALA A 679 2.00 -10.57 0.49
C ALA A 679 2.64 -9.18 0.43
N MET A 680 1.85 -8.10 0.40
CA MET A 680 2.36 -6.72 0.42
C MET A 680 3.13 -6.37 1.69
N ASN A 681 2.80 -7.01 2.82
CA ASN A 681 3.44 -6.75 4.11
C ASN A 681 4.69 -7.62 4.36
N ARG A 682 4.88 -8.69 3.58
CA ARG A 682 5.98 -9.64 3.76
C ARG A 682 7.37 -8.98 3.75
N PRO A 683 7.70 -8.02 2.85
CA PRO A 683 9.02 -7.37 2.86
C PRO A 683 9.32 -6.58 4.14
N TYR A 684 8.30 -6.24 4.92
CA TYR A 684 8.40 -5.43 6.12
C TYR A 684 8.27 -6.24 7.42
N ALA A 685 7.85 -7.50 7.32
CA ALA A 685 7.84 -8.40 8.46
C ALA A 685 9.28 -8.69 8.89
N ARG A 686 9.58 -8.53 10.19
CA ARG A 686 10.86 -8.96 10.73
C ARG A 686 10.91 -10.50 10.64
N THR A 687 11.88 -11.03 9.91
CA THR A 687 12.25 -12.46 9.92
C THR A 687 12.74 -12.87 11.29
#